data_AF-A0A258BS59-F1
#
_entry.id   AF-A0A258BS59-F1
#
_cell.length_a   1.000
_cell.length_b   1.000
_cell.length_c   1.000
_cell.angle_alpha   90.00
_cell.angle_beta   90.00
_cell.angle_gamma   90.00
#
_symmetry.space_group_name_H-M   'P 1'
#
loop_
_entity.id
_entity.type
_entity.pdbx_description
1 polymer ?
#
loop_
_entity_poly.entity_id
_entity_poly.type
_entity_poly.pdbx_seq_one_letter_code
_entity_poly.pdbx_strand_id
1 'polypeptide(L)'
;FAVVALGGTGRGEVTPCSDLDFAFLFEHGLEGNAFLMELQRQTLHTDEFRAQHGFACTAFPFGLDDVPGLAEKQLNSFLDMQAVYDPTGLMECFRVKIRETYDPFEHFLHVRSFWKRQWEQAGENCERLDRFDIKNDGLRLFLGGIWTLGGKEFRHSHEIYSEIEDSRDLAAYDFLLRIRCWIHLRRPPGGHADPFGNHPEDVLGFDDFISFGDMLGSDATERERFHFANDVRARLLSARRRLAAFSRGIIERELHDGRRVSSGHPIIFGASGLYRTSLEAAATPYDRSRAALSLLLASQRYGVPVDPAEMQGIFRGAGDWLVPVPEVSMLFQEERGSLAESFDFLSRFDGALDRLFPGYGRFETSLDECVMLQRTAMRGALERDKMRALEGYVNAGAERMKTAISSTSLASDEDAARVALVTTVLDADHLTAVKLALKTKRLPLTLGDEAARGDDSRPWQERYASGFSDIPLLRYYTGWDTSCGFTLKTLEVTQFLVANRRAFKDRARIGINPSDEVEAFARLCGDEQRLRALFASLAGAAALCAGTAAAQESGRAPERFTVEAIDVVGATVLTADDIENAVYPFTGENRTAADLEAARKALQDVYAAKGYEAAVVDIPPQDNAAFAAGYIQIRVSEAPVGEVRIAGAKFHSADTVRAQ
;
A
#
# COMPACT_ATOMS: atom_id res chain seq x y z
N PHE A 1 -19.96 -31.58 4.89
CA PHE A 1 -18.94 -30.61 5.33
C PHE A 1 -17.63 -31.35 5.49
N ALA A 2 -16.50 -30.65 5.42
CA ALA A 2 -15.18 -31.18 5.74
C ALA A 2 -14.53 -30.30 6.80
N VAL A 3 -13.59 -30.88 7.55
CA VAL A 3 -12.70 -30.16 8.47
C VAL A 3 -11.30 -30.27 7.92
N VAL A 4 -10.69 -29.12 7.69
CA VAL A 4 -9.31 -29.03 7.20
C VAL A 4 -8.46 -28.25 8.20
N ALA A 5 -7.22 -28.68 8.37
CA ALA A 5 -6.20 -27.92 9.06
C ALA A 5 -5.53 -26.96 8.06
N LEU A 6 -5.24 -25.74 8.50
CA LEU A 6 -4.61 -24.69 7.71
C LEU A 6 -3.24 -24.31 8.29
N GLY A 7 -2.44 -23.60 7.50
CA GLY A 7 -1.19 -22.99 7.97
C GLY A 7 -0.28 -23.96 8.73
N GLY A 8 0.19 -23.56 9.92
CA GLY A 8 1.09 -24.38 10.73
C GLY A 8 0.47 -25.71 11.18
N THR A 9 -0.84 -25.73 11.42
CA THR A 9 -1.57 -26.96 11.76
C THR A 9 -1.63 -27.92 10.57
N GLY A 10 -1.90 -27.40 9.37
CA GLY A 10 -1.96 -28.19 8.14
C GLY A 10 -0.60 -28.77 7.71
N ARG A 11 0.49 -28.04 7.96
CA ARG A 11 1.86 -28.55 7.80
C ARG A 11 2.30 -29.51 8.91
N GLY A 12 1.53 -29.68 9.99
CA GLY A 12 1.95 -30.49 11.13
C GLY A 12 3.15 -29.90 11.90
N GLU A 13 3.31 -28.58 11.86
CA GLU A 13 4.43 -27.84 12.47
C GLU A 13 4.01 -27.14 13.78
N VAL A 14 3.06 -27.74 14.50
CA VAL A 14 2.53 -27.20 15.76
C VAL A 14 3.59 -27.32 16.85
N THR A 15 3.94 -26.20 17.47
CA THR A 15 4.81 -26.16 18.66
C THR A 15 3.96 -25.80 19.89
N PRO A 16 4.49 -25.91 21.13
CA PRO A 16 3.82 -25.34 22.30
C PRO A 16 3.40 -23.89 22.06
N CYS A 17 2.24 -23.51 22.57
CA CYS A 17 1.63 -22.18 22.38
C CYS A 17 1.31 -21.81 20.91
N SER A 18 1.33 -22.74 19.96
CA SER A 18 0.74 -22.49 18.63
C SER A 18 -0.79 -22.51 18.69
N ASP A 19 -1.41 -21.58 17.96
CA ASP A 19 -2.82 -21.67 17.63
C ASP A 19 -3.11 -22.92 16.78
N LEU A 20 -4.36 -23.40 16.85
CA LEU A 20 -4.85 -24.50 16.02
C LEU A 20 -5.81 -23.94 14.98
N ASP A 21 -5.34 -23.87 13.73
CA ASP A 21 -6.06 -23.28 12.62
C ASP A 21 -6.87 -24.36 11.90
N PHE A 22 -8.18 -24.41 12.18
CA PHE A 22 -9.12 -25.28 11.48
C PHE A 22 -10.12 -24.46 10.67
N ALA A 23 -10.43 -24.93 9.47
CA ALA A 23 -11.50 -24.41 8.64
C ALA A 23 -12.56 -25.50 8.40
N PHE A 24 -13.82 -25.06 8.40
CA PHE A 24 -14.98 -25.91 8.14
C PHE A 24 -15.50 -25.61 6.75
N LEU A 25 -15.33 -26.58 5.84
CA LEU A 25 -15.73 -26.43 4.44
C LEU A 25 -17.16 -26.96 4.25
N PHE A 26 -18.01 -26.18 3.61
CA PHE A 26 -19.40 -26.53 3.33
C PHE A 26 -19.65 -26.51 1.82
N GLU A 27 -20.36 -27.54 1.36
CA GLU A 27 -20.78 -27.67 -0.05
C GLU A 27 -22.03 -26.82 -0.35
N HIS A 28 -22.86 -26.55 0.67
CA HIS A 28 -24.11 -25.81 0.57
C HIS A 28 -24.14 -24.66 1.57
N GLY A 29 -25.06 -23.70 1.36
CA GLY A 29 -25.13 -22.41 2.04
C GLY A 29 -24.97 -22.47 3.56
N LEU A 30 -24.24 -21.47 4.09
CA LEU A 30 -23.93 -21.32 5.52
C LEU A 30 -25.15 -20.86 6.34
N GLU A 31 -26.10 -20.18 5.70
CA GLU A 31 -27.28 -19.59 6.35
C GLU A 31 -28.24 -20.66 6.88
N GLY A 32 -28.61 -20.55 8.16
CA GLY A 32 -29.54 -21.49 8.82
C GLY A 32 -28.96 -22.87 9.11
N ASN A 33 -27.65 -23.07 8.97
CA ASN A 33 -27.00 -24.36 9.23
C ASN A 33 -26.94 -24.66 10.75
N ALA A 34 -27.80 -25.58 11.22
CA ALA A 34 -27.94 -25.91 12.64
C ALA A 34 -26.65 -26.44 13.28
N PHE A 35 -25.84 -27.21 12.55
CA PHE A 35 -24.55 -27.70 13.05
C PHE A 35 -23.56 -26.54 13.23
N LEU A 36 -23.47 -25.66 12.23
CA LEU A 36 -22.60 -24.48 12.31
C LEU A 36 -23.01 -23.56 13.46
N MET A 37 -24.31 -23.31 13.63
CA MET A 37 -24.82 -22.49 14.74
C MET A 37 -24.46 -23.07 16.10
N GLU A 38 -24.60 -24.38 16.30
CA GLU A 38 -24.24 -25.03 17.56
C GLU A 38 -22.72 -25.04 17.78
N LEU A 39 -21.94 -25.27 16.73
CA LEU A 39 -20.48 -25.20 16.80
C LEU A 39 -20.01 -23.79 17.16
N GLN A 40 -20.54 -22.76 16.50
CA GLN A 40 -20.22 -21.35 16.81
C GLN A 40 -20.68 -20.99 18.22
N ARG A 41 -21.82 -21.49 18.69
CA ARG A 41 -22.26 -21.34 20.08
C ARG A 41 -21.21 -21.87 21.05
N GLN A 42 -20.69 -23.08 20.83
CA GLN A 42 -19.73 -23.73 21.72
C GLN A 42 -18.29 -23.16 21.64
N THR A 43 -17.94 -22.49 20.53
CA THR A 43 -16.54 -22.08 20.24
C THR A 43 -16.31 -20.57 20.19
N LEU A 44 -17.31 -19.78 19.79
CA LEU A 44 -17.21 -18.32 19.66
C LEU A 44 -18.03 -17.60 20.74
N HIS A 45 -19.18 -18.16 21.14
CA HIS A 45 -20.09 -17.51 22.08
C HIS A 45 -19.96 -18.03 23.52
N THR A 46 -19.38 -19.20 23.71
CA THR A 46 -19.09 -19.79 25.02
C THR A 46 -17.72 -20.46 25.02
N ASP A 47 -17.20 -20.78 26.21
CA ASP A 47 -15.99 -21.58 26.40
C ASP A 47 -16.29 -23.08 26.53
N GLU A 48 -17.51 -23.52 26.19
CA GLU A 48 -17.98 -24.89 26.43
C GLU A 48 -17.10 -25.94 25.76
N PHE A 49 -16.76 -25.71 24.48
CA PHE A 49 -15.88 -26.61 23.74
C PHE A 49 -14.52 -26.75 24.44
N ARG A 50 -13.92 -25.63 24.85
CA ARG A 50 -12.63 -25.61 25.53
C ARG A 50 -12.70 -26.27 26.89
N ALA A 51 -13.76 -26.03 27.66
CA ALA A 51 -13.97 -26.64 28.97
C ALA A 51 -14.12 -28.16 28.88
N GLN A 52 -14.80 -28.65 27.83
CA GLN A 52 -15.03 -30.07 27.61
C GLN A 52 -13.81 -30.80 27.04
N HIS A 53 -13.09 -30.17 26.10
CA HIS A 53 -12.06 -30.84 25.30
C HIS A 53 -10.63 -30.41 25.61
N GLY A 54 -10.43 -29.35 26.40
CA GLY A 54 -9.12 -28.89 26.84
C GLY A 54 -8.32 -28.07 25.81
N PHE A 55 -8.91 -27.72 24.66
CA PHE A 55 -8.29 -26.86 23.64
C PHE A 55 -9.32 -25.94 22.97
N ALA A 56 -8.86 -24.82 22.42
CA ALA A 56 -9.69 -23.91 21.64
C ALA A 56 -9.72 -24.34 20.17
N CYS A 57 -10.89 -24.22 19.54
CA CYS A 57 -11.07 -24.43 18.11
C CYS A 57 -11.90 -23.27 17.59
N THR A 58 -11.34 -22.43 16.72
CA THR A 58 -12.10 -21.34 16.12
C THR A 58 -12.80 -21.86 14.86
N ALA A 59 -14.12 -21.93 14.89
CA ALA A 59 -14.90 -22.45 13.78
C ALA A 59 -15.05 -21.39 12.67
N PHE A 60 -14.12 -21.37 11.71
CA PHE A 60 -14.21 -20.54 10.52
C PHE A 60 -14.92 -21.30 9.38
N PRO A 61 -16.19 -20.97 9.06
CA PRO A 61 -16.92 -21.62 7.97
C PRO A 61 -16.56 -21.02 6.62
N PHE A 62 -16.44 -21.88 5.61
CA PHE A 62 -16.25 -21.48 4.21
C PHE A 62 -17.16 -22.28 3.29
N GLY A 63 -17.92 -21.59 2.45
CA GLY A 63 -18.59 -22.13 1.28
C GLY A 63 -17.72 -22.01 0.03
N LEU A 64 -18.10 -22.72 -1.03
CA LEU A 64 -17.44 -22.58 -2.35
C LEU A 64 -17.57 -21.16 -2.93
N ASP A 65 -18.61 -20.44 -2.55
CA ASP A 65 -18.85 -19.05 -2.97
C ASP A 65 -17.92 -18.05 -2.28
N ASP A 66 -17.30 -18.41 -1.16
CA ASP A 66 -16.33 -17.57 -0.46
C ASP A 66 -14.93 -17.66 -1.08
N VAL A 67 -14.66 -18.71 -1.86
CA VAL A 67 -13.34 -18.99 -2.46
C VAL A 67 -12.77 -17.83 -3.29
N PRO A 68 -13.55 -17.16 -4.17
CA PRO A 68 -13.05 -16.01 -4.94
C PRO A 68 -12.61 -14.83 -4.06
N GLY A 69 -13.10 -14.75 -2.81
CA GLY A 69 -12.74 -13.71 -1.84
C GLY A 69 -11.50 -14.05 -1.01
N LEU A 70 -10.93 -15.25 -1.12
CA LEU A 70 -9.73 -15.63 -0.39
C LEU A 70 -8.52 -14.86 -0.92
N ALA A 71 -7.95 -14.00 -0.07
CA ALA A 71 -6.80 -13.16 -0.41
C ALA A 71 -5.76 -13.17 0.72
N GLU A 72 -4.57 -12.65 0.40
CA GLU A 72 -3.52 -12.31 1.37
C GLU A 72 -3.18 -13.45 2.36
N LYS A 73 -3.09 -13.15 3.67
CA LYS A 73 -2.74 -14.11 4.73
C LYS A 73 -3.68 -15.32 4.75
N GLN A 74 -4.95 -15.13 4.41
CA GLN A 74 -5.92 -16.21 4.38
C GLN A 74 -5.60 -17.17 3.23
N LEU A 75 -5.36 -16.65 2.02
CA LEU A 75 -4.94 -17.47 0.88
C LEU A 75 -3.63 -18.22 1.16
N ASN A 76 -2.66 -17.58 1.82
CA ASN A 76 -1.41 -18.24 2.23
C ASN A 76 -1.68 -19.44 3.15
N SER A 77 -2.62 -19.32 4.09
CA SER A 77 -2.96 -20.42 5.02
C SER A 77 -3.64 -21.60 4.31
N PHE A 78 -4.37 -21.34 3.22
CA PHE A 78 -5.05 -22.35 2.40
C PHE A 78 -4.11 -23.10 1.45
N LEU A 79 -2.90 -22.56 1.18
CA LEU A 79 -1.85 -23.34 0.50
C LEU A 79 -1.60 -24.65 1.26
N ASP A 80 -1.56 -24.55 2.58
CA ASP A 80 -1.26 -25.62 3.52
C ASP A 80 -2.52 -26.35 4.02
N MET A 81 -3.59 -26.32 3.25
CA MET A 81 -4.84 -26.99 3.61
C MET A 81 -4.66 -28.52 3.56
N GLN A 82 -4.91 -29.18 4.69
CA GLN A 82 -4.82 -30.63 4.85
C GLN A 82 -6.10 -31.19 5.49
N ALA A 83 -6.67 -32.25 4.91
CA ALA A 83 -7.88 -32.86 5.43
C ALA A 83 -7.64 -33.52 6.80
N VAL A 84 -8.46 -33.12 7.78
CA VAL A 84 -8.61 -33.79 9.08
C VAL A 84 -9.81 -34.72 9.03
N TYR A 85 -10.89 -34.26 8.41
CA TYR A 85 -12.10 -35.03 8.15
C TYR A 85 -12.69 -34.59 6.80
N ASP A 86 -12.66 -35.47 5.80
CA ASP A 86 -13.21 -35.16 4.48
C ASP A 86 -13.80 -36.42 3.82
N PRO A 87 -15.01 -36.85 4.23
CA PRO A 87 -15.61 -38.08 3.73
C PRO A 87 -16.04 -38.01 2.26
N THR A 88 -16.17 -36.81 1.70
CA THR A 88 -16.71 -36.56 0.35
C THR A 88 -15.68 -36.03 -0.64
N GLY A 89 -14.45 -35.74 -0.19
CA GLY A 89 -13.41 -35.13 -1.03
C GLY A 89 -13.62 -33.64 -1.30
N LEU A 90 -14.33 -32.93 -0.41
CA LEU A 90 -14.65 -31.51 -0.56
C LEU A 90 -13.40 -30.62 -0.52
N MET A 91 -12.34 -31.03 0.18
CA MET A 91 -11.07 -30.31 0.20
C MET A 91 -10.51 -30.10 -1.21
N GLU A 92 -10.53 -31.14 -2.06
CA GLU A 92 -9.99 -31.03 -3.42
C GLU A 92 -10.88 -30.14 -4.29
N CYS A 93 -12.21 -30.18 -4.11
CA CYS A 93 -13.11 -29.23 -4.78
C CYS A 93 -12.75 -27.77 -4.46
N PHE A 94 -12.42 -27.47 -3.19
CA PHE A 94 -11.91 -26.16 -2.80
C PHE A 94 -10.55 -25.85 -3.44
N ARG A 95 -9.59 -26.79 -3.46
CA ARG A 95 -8.28 -26.56 -4.12
C ARG A 95 -8.43 -26.26 -5.61
N VAL A 96 -9.27 -27.01 -6.32
CA VAL A 96 -9.57 -26.77 -7.74
C VAL A 96 -10.19 -25.39 -7.90
N LYS A 97 -11.21 -25.05 -7.10
CA LYS A 97 -11.87 -23.75 -7.18
C LYS A 97 -10.90 -22.60 -6.91
N ILE A 98 -10.02 -22.72 -5.91
CA ILE A 98 -9.01 -21.71 -5.61
C ILE A 98 -8.10 -21.53 -6.83
N ARG A 99 -7.56 -22.63 -7.39
CA ARG A 99 -6.69 -22.60 -8.58
C ARG A 99 -7.36 -21.93 -9.78
N GLU A 100 -8.67 -22.05 -9.92
CA GLU A 100 -9.45 -21.42 -11.00
C GLU A 100 -9.66 -19.91 -10.79
N THR A 101 -9.69 -19.44 -9.54
CA THR A 101 -10.12 -18.06 -9.23
C THR A 101 -9.04 -17.14 -8.70
N TYR A 102 -7.99 -17.66 -8.04
CA TYR A 102 -6.94 -16.82 -7.46
C TYR A 102 -6.00 -16.26 -8.53
N ASP A 103 -5.36 -15.14 -8.21
CA ASP A 103 -4.31 -14.55 -9.03
C ASP A 103 -2.92 -14.90 -8.45
N PRO A 104 -2.14 -15.79 -9.10
CA PRO A 104 -0.81 -16.21 -8.61
C PRO A 104 0.20 -15.07 -8.56
N PHE A 105 -0.02 -14.00 -9.35
CA PHE A 105 0.83 -12.84 -9.39
C PHE A 105 0.50 -11.89 -8.24
N GLU A 106 -0.79 -11.64 -7.97
CA GLU A 106 -1.20 -10.88 -6.77
C GLU A 106 -0.73 -11.56 -5.48
N HIS A 107 -0.85 -12.89 -5.40
CA HIS A 107 -0.30 -13.65 -4.28
C HIS A 107 1.22 -13.45 -4.12
N PHE A 108 1.98 -13.51 -5.22
CA PHE A 108 3.43 -13.23 -5.19
C PHE A 108 3.74 -11.82 -4.68
N LEU A 109 3.00 -10.81 -5.15
CA LEU A 109 3.16 -9.42 -4.69
C LEU A 109 2.83 -9.26 -3.20
N HIS A 110 1.80 -9.94 -2.71
CA HIS A 110 1.46 -9.98 -1.30
C HIS A 110 2.61 -10.57 -0.47
N VAL A 111 3.09 -11.77 -0.80
CA VAL A 111 4.21 -12.42 -0.08
C VAL A 111 5.45 -11.51 -0.09
N ARG A 112 5.79 -10.93 -1.23
CA ARG A 112 6.95 -10.03 -1.34
C ARG A 112 6.81 -8.79 -0.48
N SER A 113 5.67 -8.10 -0.56
CA SER A 113 5.43 -6.83 0.15
C SER A 113 5.35 -7.04 1.66
N PHE A 114 4.63 -8.07 2.10
CA PHE A 114 4.43 -8.37 3.51
C PHE A 114 5.73 -8.71 4.24
N TRP A 115 6.64 -9.43 3.56
CA TRP A 115 7.90 -9.87 4.15
C TRP A 115 9.10 -8.99 3.82
N LYS A 116 8.92 -7.96 2.97
CA LYS A 116 10.02 -7.11 2.44
C LYS A 116 11.00 -6.68 3.53
N ARG A 117 10.47 -6.04 4.57
CA ARG A 117 11.27 -5.52 5.67
C ARG A 117 12.06 -6.62 6.37
N GLN A 118 11.41 -7.77 6.62
CA GLN A 118 12.00 -8.89 7.34
C GLN A 118 13.15 -9.51 6.55
N TRP A 119 12.98 -9.82 5.26
CA TRP A 119 14.07 -10.45 4.50
C TRP A 119 15.20 -9.47 4.13
N GLU A 120 14.92 -8.17 3.96
CA GLU A 120 15.96 -7.15 3.79
C GLU A 120 16.84 -7.00 5.05
N GLN A 121 16.24 -7.04 6.24
CA GLN A 121 16.93 -6.85 7.51
C GLN A 121 17.46 -8.16 8.14
N ALA A 122 16.98 -9.33 7.70
CA ALA A 122 17.31 -10.60 8.33
C ALA A 122 18.81 -10.90 8.38
N GLY A 123 19.56 -10.46 7.36
CA GLY A 123 21.01 -10.61 7.32
C GLY A 123 21.72 -9.81 8.41
N GLU A 124 21.35 -8.55 8.60
CA GLU A 124 21.95 -7.66 9.61
C GLU A 124 21.52 -8.05 11.02
N ASN A 125 20.25 -8.42 11.20
CA ASN A 125 19.70 -8.77 12.50
C ASN A 125 20.11 -10.16 12.99
N CYS A 126 20.72 -11.01 12.16
CA CYS A 126 21.02 -12.40 12.53
C CYS A 126 22.03 -12.55 13.67
N GLU A 127 22.82 -11.52 13.97
CA GLU A 127 23.86 -11.54 15.02
C GLU A 127 23.38 -10.95 16.35
N ARG A 128 22.19 -10.35 16.37
CA ARG A 128 21.60 -9.81 17.61
C ARG A 128 21.34 -10.91 18.63
N LEU A 129 21.75 -10.62 19.86
CA LEU A 129 21.52 -11.45 21.05
C LEU A 129 20.52 -10.82 22.02
N ASP A 130 20.26 -9.51 21.89
CA ASP A 130 19.32 -8.76 22.71
C ASP A 130 17.86 -8.99 22.28
N ARG A 131 17.65 -9.33 21.01
CA ARG A 131 16.34 -9.62 20.45
C ARG A 131 16.41 -10.56 19.24
N PHE A 132 15.58 -11.59 19.23
CA PHE A 132 15.31 -12.42 18.06
C PHE A 132 13.85 -12.89 18.07
N ASP A 133 13.03 -12.40 17.13
CA ASP A 133 11.67 -12.91 16.92
C ASP A 133 11.75 -14.18 16.08
N ILE A 134 11.74 -15.35 16.73
CA ILE A 134 11.94 -16.63 16.03
C ILE A 134 10.84 -16.92 15.02
N LYS A 135 9.63 -16.38 15.25
CA LYS A 135 8.48 -16.58 14.38
C LYS A 135 8.60 -15.72 13.14
N ASN A 136 8.78 -14.41 13.28
CA ASN A 136 8.77 -13.49 12.14
C ASN A 136 10.14 -13.41 11.44
N ASP A 137 11.23 -13.38 12.19
CA ASP A 137 12.61 -13.23 11.66
C ASP A 137 13.27 -14.57 11.33
N GLY A 138 12.59 -15.69 11.61
CA GLY A 138 13.10 -17.04 11.37
C GLY A 138 12.12 -17.90 10.57
N LEU A 139 11.07 -18.37 11.22
CA LEU A 139 10.15 -19.35 10.63
C LEU A 139 9.34 -18.77 9.46
N ARG A 140 8.68 -17.63 9.65
CA ARG A 140 7.91 -16.96 8.58
C ARG A 140 8.82 -16.38 7.49
N LEU A 141 10.06 -16.01 7.83
CA LEU A 141 11.07 -15.65 6.85
C LEU A 141 11.31 -16.82 5.87
N PHE A 142 11.57 -18.03 6.37
CA PHE A 142 11.70 -19.24 5.53
C PHE A 142 10.42 -19.51 4.74
N LEU A 143 9.27 -19.47 5.40
CA LEU A 143 7.98 -19.69 4.75
C LEU A 143 7.69 -18.66 3.65
N GLY A 144 8.20 -17.43 3.74
CA GLY A 144 8.13 -16.46 2.64
C GLY A 144 8.73 -16.98 1.33
N GLY A 145 9.87 -17.69 1.40
CA GLY A 145 10.45 -18.36 0.23
C GLY A 145 9.59 -19.52 -0.26
N ILE A 146 9.03 -20.30 0.68
CA ILE A 146 8.17 -21.45 0.37
C ILE A 146 6.87 -21.00 -0.30
N TRP A 147 6.18 -19.99 0.24
CA TRP A 147 4.97 -19.41 -0.33
C TRP A 147 5.25 -18.76 -1.68
N THR A 148 6.44 -18.18 -1.90
CA THR A 148 6.83 -17.66 -3.22
C THR A 148 6.86 -18.76 -4.29
N LEU A 149 7.33 -19.96 -3.93
CA LEU A 149 7.37 -21.12 -4.82
C LEU A 149 5.99 -21.79 -4.94
N GLY A 150 5.36 -22.13 -3.83
CA GLY A 150 4.08 -22.85 -3.78
C GLY A 150 2.91 -22.04 -4.36
N GLY A 151 2.94 -20.73 -4.20
CA GLY A 151 1.92 -19.82 -4.72
C GLY A 151 1.87 -19.68 -6.24
N LYS A 152 2.82 -20.26 -6.99
CA LYS A 152 2.75 -20.30 -8.47
C LYS A 152 1.59 -21.15 -8.99
N GLU A 153 1.40 -22.30 -8.36
CA GLU A 153 0.49 -23.36 -8.81
C GLU A 153 -0.43 -23.84 -7.69
N PHE A 154 -0.50 -23.06 -6.61
CA PHE A 154 -1.26 -23.37 -5.40
C PHE A 154 -0.90 -24.74 -4.81
N ARG A 155 0.40 -24.95 -4.59
CA ARG A 155 1.00 -26.19 -4.08
C ARG A 155 1.18 -26.14 -2.57
N HIS A 156 1.02 -27.28 -1.92
CA HIS A 156 1.20 -27.42 -0.47
C HIS A 156 2.69 -27.27 -0.11
N SER A 157 3.01 -26.67 1.05
CA SER A 157 4.42 -26.44 1.43
C SER A 157 5.25 -27.72 1.51
N HIS A 158 4.67 -28.85 1.94
CA HIS A 158 5.33 -30.16 1.92
C HIS A 158 5.81 -30.61 0.54
N GLU A 159 5.09 -30.26 -0.52
CA GLU A 159 5.55 -30.57 -1.88
C GLU A 159 6.83 -29.77 -2.19
N ILE A 160 6.84 -28.49 -1.83
CA ILE A 160 8.02 -27.63 -1.98
C ILE A 160 9.19 -28.13 -1.14
N TYR A 161 8.95 -28.58 0.10
CA TYR A 161 9.99 -29.13 0.98
C TYR A 161 10.70 -30.33 0.34
N SER A 162 9.95 -31.17 -0.38
CA SER A 162 10.51 -32.35 -1.07
C SER A 162 11.40 -32.00 -2.28
N GLU A 163 11.31 -30.76 -2.78
CA GLU A 163 12.05 -30.24 -3.93
C GLU A 163 13.24 -29.36 -3.54
N ILE A 164 13.42 -29.05 -2.25
CA ILE A 164 14.57 -28.28 -1.76
C ILE A 164 15.85 -29.07 -2.01
N GLU A 165 16.73 -28.53 -2.86
CA GLU A 165 17.97 -29.19 -3.28
C GLU A 165 18.97 -29.34 -2.12
N ASP A 166 19.18 -28.30 -1.32
CA ASP A 166 20.09 -28.32 -0.17
C ASP A 166 19.33 -28.66 1.11
N SER A 167 19.41 -29.92 1.53
CA SER A 167 18.74 -30.43 2.75
C SER A 167 19.10 -29.66 4.03
N ARG A 168 20.21 -28.90 4.03
CA ARG A 168 20.60 -28.04 5.15
C ARG A 168 19.65 -26.87 5.37
N ASP A 169 18.93 -26.42 4.35
CA ASP A 169 17.95 -25.32 4.47
C ASP A 169 16.75 -25.77 5.31
N LEU A 170 16.19 -26.93 4.98
CA LEU A 170 15.11 -27.53 5.77
C LEU A 170 15.59 -27.93 7.18
N ALA A 171 16.83 -28.41 7.31
CA ALA A 171 17.41 -28.72 8.62
C ALA A 171 17.62 -27.48 9.52
N ALA A 172 17.86 -26.31 8.92
CA ALA A 172 17.91 -25.04 9.66
C ALA A 172 16.52 -24.61 10.13
N TYR A 173 15.50 -24.81 9.31
CA TYR A 173 14.10 -24.56 9.66
C TYR A 173 13.62 -25.48 10.80
N ASP A 174 13.85 -26.80 10.69
CA ASP A 174 13.56 -27.77 11.76
C ASP A 174 14.30 -27.42 13.06
N PHE A 175 15.54 -26.95 12.95
CA PHE A 175 16.30 -26.52 14.12
C PHE A 175 15.63 -25.32 14.82
N LEU A 176 15.11 -24.33 14.09
CA LEU A 176 14.38 -23.22 14.70
C LEU A 176 13.07 -23.68 15.36
N LEU A 177 12.33 -24.62 14.76
CA LEU A 177 11.14 -25.19 15.40
C LEU A 177 11.47 -25.84 16.76
N ARG A 178 12.60 -26.56 16.85
CA ARG A 178 13.08 -27.15 18.12
C ARG A 178 13.46 -26.10 19.15
N ILE A 179 14.15 -25.03 18.72
CA ILE A 179 14.48 -23.90 19.61
C ILE A 179 13.20 -23.26 20.13
N ARG A 180 12.22 -22.98 19.26
CA ARG A 180 10.92 -22.44 19.65
C ARG A 180 10.22 -23.33 20.67
N CYS A 181 10.14 -24.64 20.42
CA CYS A 181 9.58 -25.60 21.37
C CYS A 181 10.24 -25.51 22.74
N TRP A 182 11.56 -25.49 22.77
CA TRP A 182 12.30 -25.46 24.03
C TRP A 182 12.10 -24.16 24.81
N ILE A 183 12.11 -23.01 24.13
CA ILE A 183 11.83 -21.70 24.75
C ILE A 183 10.41 -21.68 25.33
N HIS A 184 9.43 -22.10 24.55
CA HIS A 184 8.03 -22.05 24.96
C HIS A 184 7.73 -22.99 26.14
N LEU A 185 8.39 -24.15 26.23
CA LEU A 185 8.23 -25.07 27.38
C LEU A 185 8.77 -24.50 28.70
N ARG A 186 9.66 -23.51 28.64
CA ARG A 186 10.27 -22.88 29.82
C ARG A 186 9.54 -21.62 30.27
N ARG A 187 8.78 -21.01 29.37
CA ARG A 187 7.99 -19.82 29.68
C ARG A 187 6.63 -20.26 30.22
N PRO A 188 6.06 -19.56 31.22
CA PRO A 188 4.66 -19.73 31.51
C PRO A 188 3.87 -19.49 30.21
N PRO A 189 2.80 -20.24 29.91
CA PRO A 189 2.01 -20.01 28.71
C PRO A 189 1.52 -18.56 28.73
N GLY A 190 2.04 -17.76 27.79
CA GLY A 190 1.63 -16.39 27.57
C GLY A 190 0.15 -16.32 27.23
N GLY A 191 -0.45 -15.16 27.51
CA GLY A 191 -1.83 -14.89 27.16
C GLY A 191 -2.12 -14.95 25.65
N HIS A 192 -3.30 -14.46 25.27
CA HIS A 192 -3.76 -14.49 23.89
C HIS A 192 -2.77 -13.81 22.94
N ALA A 193 -2.60 -14.40 21.74
CA ALA A 193 -1.82 -13.79 20.67
C ALA A 193 -2.36 -12.39 20.34
N ASP A 194 -1.49 -11.52 19.80
CA ASP A 194 -1.97 -10.29 19.15
C ASP A 194 -2.85 -10.61 17.92
N PRO A 195 -3.57 -9.64 17.34
CA PRO A 195 -4.39 -9.88 16.13
C PRO A 195 -3.61 -10.42 14.92
N PHE A 196 -2.28 -10.32 14.92
CA PHE A 196 -1.41 -10.85 13.86
C PHE A 196 -0.93 -12.29 14.16
N GLY A 197 -1.35 -12.83 15.31
CA GLY A 197 -1.00 -14.14 15.82
C GLY A 197 0.41 -14.16 16.44
N ASN A 198 0.99 -13.04 16.85
CA ASN A 198 2.31 -13.02 17.48
C ASN A 198 2.18 -13.23 18.99
N HIS A 199 3.12 -14.01 19.55
CA HIS A 199 3.23 -14.21 20.98
C HIS A 199 4.49 -13.53 21.52
N PRO A 200 4.44 -12.90 22.71
CA PRO A 200 5.66 -12.44 23.41
C PRO A 200 6.69 -13.57 23.60
N GLU A 201 6.22 -14.81 23.71
CA GLU A 201 7.03 -16.02 23.81
C GLU A 201 7.91 -16.28 22.57
N ASP A 202 7.51 -15.79 21.40
CA ASP A 202 8.26 -15.92 20.15
C ASP A 202 9.52 -15.02 20.14
N VAL A 203 9.62 -14.05 21.07
CA VAL A 203 10.74 -13.12 21.13
C VAL A 203 11.78 -13.59 22.14
N LEU A 204 12.94 -14.03 21.65
CA LEU A 204 14.10 -14.41 22.46
C LEU A 204 14.91 -13.16 22.83
N GLY A 205 15.24 -13.02 24.11
CA GLY A 205 16.17 -12.03 24.64
C GLY A 205 17.50 -12.66 25.06
N PHE A 206 18.41 -11.83 25.58
CA PHE A 206 19.76 -12.25 25.94
C PHE A 206 19.80 -13.44 26.91
N ASP A 207 18.89 -13.46 27.89
CA ASP A 207 18.79 -14.54 28.88
C ASP A 207 18.48 -15.90 28.24
N ASP A 208 17.69 -15.92 27.17
CA ASP A 208 17.40 -17.15 26.43
C ASP A 208 18.67 -17.70 25.77
N PHE A 209 19.51 -16.84 25.18
CA PHE A 209 20.75 -17.25 24.52
C PHE A 209 21.78 -17.84 25.48
N ILE A 210 21.85 -17.35 26.73
CA ILE A 210 22.75 -17.90 27.75
C ILE A 210 22.20 -19.20 28.37
N SER A 211 20.88 -19.42 28.31
CA SER A 211 20.22 -20.57 28.95
C SER A 211 20.33 -21.90 28.19
N PHE A 212 20.85 -21.92 26.95
CA PHE A 212 20.86 -23.13 26.11
C PHE A 212 21.60 -24.34 26.72
N GLY A 213 22.53 -24.12 27.65
CA GLY A 213 23.21 -25.20 28.36
C GLY A 213 22.26 -26.04 29.23
N ASP A 214 21.11 -25.49 29.63
CA ASP A 214 20.12 -26.16 30.47
C ASP A 214 19.44 -27.34 29.76
N MET A 215 19.52 -27.43 28.43
CA MET A 215 18.99 -28.55 27.65
C MET A 215 19.60 -29.90 28.04
N LEU A 216 20.83 -29.93 28.56
CA LEU A 216 21.51 -31.18 28.93
C LEU A 216 20.98 -31.81 30.23
N GLY A 217 20.05 -31.16 30.94
CA GLY A 217 19.49 -31.69 32.20
C GLY A 217 20.47 -31.60 33.37
N SER A 218 20.07 -32.02 34.57
CA SER A 218 20.84 -31.82 35.82
C SER A 218 22.21 -32.51 35.86
N ASP A 219 22.37 -33.59 35.11
CA ASP A 219 23.51 -34.51 35.25
C ASP A 219 24.78 -34.03 34.51
N ALA A 220 24.65 -33.02 33.64
CA ALA A 220 25.76 -32.45 32.91
C ALA A 220 26.60 -31.48 33.76
N THR A 221 27.92 -31.58 33.63
CA THR A 221 28.88 -30.66 34.26
C THR A 221 28.75 -29.24 33.69
N GLU A 222 29.19 -28.24 34.46
CA GLU A 222 29.21 -26.84 34.01
C GLU A 222 29.97 -26.65 32.69
N ARG A 223 31.07 -27.39 32.51
CA ARG A 223 31.88 -27.35 31.30
C ARG A 223 31.15 -27.93 30.09
N GLU A 224 30.45 -29.05 30.26
CA GLU A 224 29.63 -29.64 29.19
C GLU A 224 28.49 -28.70 28.79
N ARG A 225 27.79 -28.10 29.77
CA ARG A 225 26.75 -27.11 29.52
C ARG A 225 27.28 -25.90 28.75
N PHE A 226 28.44 -25.38 29.14
CA PHE A 226 29.05 -24.23 28.48
C PHE A 226 29.40 -24.52 27.02
N HIS A 227 30.06 -25.66 26.73
CA HIS A 227 30.39 -26.05 25.36
C HIS A 227 29.14 -26.32 24.53
N PHE A 228 28.17 -27.06 25.07
CA PHE A 228 26.91 -27.31 24.38
C PHE A 228 26.15 -26.02 24.07
N ALA A 229 26.06 -25.09 25.01
CA ALA A 229 25.41 -23.79 24.77
C ALA A 229 26.10 -22.99 23.66
N ASN A 230 27.44 -23.03 23.59
CA ASN A 230 28.18 -22.41 22.48
C ASN A 230 27.84 -23.06 21.15
N ASP A 231 27.77 -24.38 21.09
CA ASP A 231 27.42 -25.11 19.87
C ASP A 231 25.99 -24.82 19.42
N VAL A 232 25.04 -24.73 20.35
CA VAL A 232 23.65 -24.32 20.07
C VAL A 232 23.60 -22.90 19.52
N ARG A 233 24.28 -21.93 20.15
CA ARG A 233 24.35 -20.54 19.64
C ARG A 233 24.99 -20.46 18.26
N ALA A 234 26.08 -21.19 18.03
CA ALA A 234 26.75 -21.25 16.73
C ALA A 234 25.82 -21.82 15.65
N ARG A 235 25.10 -22.90 15.96
CA ARG A 235 24.12 -23.50 15.05
C ARG A 235 22.92 -22.59 14.81
N LEU A 236 22.46 -21.87 15.83
CA LEU A 236 21.37 -20.88 15.72
C LEU A 236 21.75 -19.73 14.80
N LEU A 237 22.93 -19.14 14.99
CA LEU A 237 23.45 -18.11 14.09
C LEU A 237 23.57 -18.63 12.65
N SER A 238 24.12 -19.84 12.48
CA SER A 238 24.22 -20.46 11.16
C SER A 238 22.85 -20.71 10.52
N ALA A 239 21.85 -21.14 11.29
CA ALA A 239 20.49 -21.37 10.80
C ALA A 239 19.84 -20.06 10.37
N ARG A 240 19.92 -19.00 11.19
CA ARG A 240 19.39 -17.67 10.88
C ARG A 240 19.96 -17.11 9.57
N ARG A 241 21.28 -17.16 9.40
CA ARG A 241 21.95 -16.74 8.16
C ARG A 241 21.49 -17.54 6.94
N ARG A 242 21.33 -18.85 7.11
CA ARG A 242 20.91 -19.76 6.03
C ARG A 242 19.47 -19.48 5.58
N LEU A 243 18.53 -19.35 6.51
CA LEU A 243 17.13 -19.05 6.17
C LEU A 243 16.98 -17.66 5.52
N ALA A 244 17.75 -16.68 5.98
CA ALA A 244 17.82 -15.36 5.36
C ALA A 244 18.32 -15.45 3.90
N ALA A 245 19.41 -16.18 3.67
CA ALA A 245 19.95 -16.39 2.33
C ALA A 245 18.99 -17.17 1.42
N PHE A 246 18.31 -18.18 1.96
CA PHE A 246 17.33 -19.00 1.23
C PHE A 246 16.18 -18.15 0.68
N SER A 247 15.47 -17.43 1.56
CA SER A 247 14.28 -16.67 1.15
C SER A 247 14.63 -15.51 0.23
N ARG A 248 15.71 -14.78 0.55
CA ARG A 248 16.23 -13.72 -0.32
C ARG A 248 16.60 -14.27 -1.70
N GLY A 249 17.35 -15.37 -1.73
CA GLY A 249 17.78 -16.00 -2.98
C GLY A 249 16.63 -16.47 -3.87
N ILE A 250 15.56 -17.01 -3.29
CA ILE A 250 14.35 -17.39 -4.03
C ILE A 250 13.66 -16.16 -4.62
N ILE A 251 13.38 -15.15 -3.80
CA ILE A 251 12.63 -13.95 -4.23
C ILE A 251 13.43 -13.16 -5.27
N GLU A 252 14.73 -12.98 -5.06
CA GLU A 252 15.60 -12.27 -6.01
C GLU A 252 15.75 -13.05 -7.32
N ARG A 253 15.81 -14.39 -7.28
CA ARG A 253 15.84 -15.22 -8.50
C ARG A 253 14.55 -15.06 -9.31
N GLU A 254 13.39 -15.09 -8.66
CA GLU A 254 12.10 -14.85 -9.35
C GLU A 254 12.05 -13.49 -10.07
N LEU A 255 12.61 -12.45 -9.44
CA LEU A 255 12.68 -11.11 -10.04
C LEU A 255 13.75 -10.99 -11.12
N HIS A 256 14.85 -11.73 -11.00
CA HIS A 256 15.91 -11.79 -12.00
C HIS A 256 15.44 -12.50 -13.26
N ASP A 257 14.85 -13.68 -13.12
CA ASP A 257 14.31 -14.48 -14.22
C ASP A 257 13.06 -13.82 -14.84
N GLY A 258 12.35 -13.03 -14.03
CA GLY A 258 11.17 -12.29 -14.41
C GLY A 258 9.89 -13.08 -14.13
N ARG A 259 9.08 -12.58 -13.20
CA ARG A 259 7.81 -13.20 -12.82
C ARG A 259 6.69 -12.78 -13.77
N ARG A 260 6.17 -13.70 -14.58
CA ARG A 260 4.99 -13.45 -15.44
C ARG A 260 3.74 -13.23 -14.58
N VAL A 261 2.85 -12.36 -15.07
CA VAL A 261 1.52 -12.14 -14.48
C VAL A 261 0.68 -13.42 -14.49
N SER A 262 0.71 -14.18 -15.57
CA SER A 262 0.13 -15.52 -15.64
C SER A 262 0.84 -16.34 -16.72
N SER A 263 0.56 -17.65 -16.77
CA SER A 263 1.16 -18.53 -17.77
C SER A 263 0.87 -18.01 -19.19
N GLY A 264 1.91 -17.83 -20.00
CA GLY A 264 1.82 -17.28 -21.36
C GLY A 264 1.56 -15.77 -21.45
N HIS A 265 1.37 -15.06 -20.34
CA HIS A 265 1.10 -13.62 -20.35
C HIS A 265 2.34 -12.81 -20.79
N PRO A 266 2.19 -11.79 -21.66
CA PRO A 266 3.32 -11.05 -22.21
C PRO A 266 3.97 -10.06 -21.24
N ILE A 267 3.30 -9.72 -20.15
CA ILE A 267 3.80 -8.83 -19.09
C ILE A 267 4.55 -9.62 -18.05
N ILE A 268 5.74 -9.12 -17.70
CA ILE A 268 6.65 -9.68 -16.72
C ILE A 268 6.98 -8.62 -15.68
N PHE A 269 7.12 -9.06 -14.44
CA PHE A 269 7.66 -8.26 -13.36
C PHE A 269 9.10 -8.65 -13.07
N GLY A 270 10.02 -7.71 -13.28
CA GLY A 270 11.43 -7.86 -12.96
C GLY A 270 11.86 -7.01 -11.77
N ALA A 271 13.18 -6.96 -11.54
CA ALA A 271 13.77 -6.17 -10.45
C ALA A 271 13.39 -4.67 -10.46
N SER A 272 13.19 -4.08 -11.64
CA SER A 272 12.97 -2.64 -11.83
C SER A 272 11.51 -2.23 -12.07
N GLY A 273 10.60 -3.18 -12.30
CA GLY A 273 9.21 -2.88 -12.63
C GLY A 273 8.59 -3.87 -13.62
N LEU A 274 7.37 -3.55 -14.05
CA LEU A 274 6.67 -4.29 -15.08
C LEU A 274 7.20 -3.93 -16.47
N TYR A 275 7.57 -4.94 -17.25
CA TYR A 275 8.00 -4.81 -18.64
C TYR A 275 7.34 -5.87 -19.51
N ARG A 276 7.52 -5.78 -20.84
CA ARG A 276 6.91 -6.70 -21.80
C ARG A 276 7.97 -7.45 -22.60
N THR A 277 7.80 -8.76 -22.81
CA THR A 277 8.84 -9.59 -23.47
C THR A 277 8.92 -9.54 -25.00
N SER A 278 8.05 -8.84 -25.72
CA SER A 278 8.23 -8.67 -27.18
C SER A 278 7.43 -7.49 -27.75
N LEU A 279 8.13 -6.72 -28.61
CA LEU A 279 7.57 -5.70 -29.50
C LEU A 279 7.20 -6.26 -30.88
N GLU A 280 7.61 -7.49 -31.21
CA GLU A 280 7.43 -8.08 -32.56
C GLU A 280 5.95 -8.24 -32.95
N ALA A 281 5.03 -8.15 -31.98
CA ALA A 281 3.58 -8.22 -32.17
C ALA A 281 2.88 -6.86 -32.39
N ALA A 282 3.59 -5.72 -32.32
CA ALA A 282 3.00 -4.39 -32.46
C ALA A 282 3.08 -3.87 -33.90
N ALA A 283 2.53 -4.64 -34.86
CA ALA A 283 2.61 -4.34 -36.30
C ALA A 283 1.92 -3.03 -36.69
N THR A 284 0.91 -2.61 -35.91
CA THR A 284 0.13 -1.40 -36.16
C THR A 284 0.11 -0.46 -34.95
N PRO A 285 -0.19 0.85 -35.14
CA PRO A 285 -0.47 1.77 -34.04
C PRO A 285 -1.51 1.24 -33.05
N TYR A 286 -2.52 0.51 -33.54
CA TYR A 286 -3.55 -0.11 -32.72
C TYR A 286 -2.98 -1.21 -31.81
N ASP A 287 -2.25 -2.19 -32.38
CA ASP A 287 -1.65 -3.28 -31.61
C ASP A 287 -0.65 -2.77 -30.58
N ARG A 288 0.12 -1.73 -30.96
CA ARG A 288 1.05 -1.07 -30.05
C ARG A 288 0.33 -0.36 -28.90
N SER A 289 -0.78 0.32 -29.18
CA SER A 289 -1.62 0.99 -28.18
C SER A 289 -2.23 -0.01 -27.20
N ARG A 290 -2.74 -1.13 -27.70
CA ARG A 290 -3.23 -2.23 -26.86
C ARG A 290 -2.15 -2.75 -25.93
N ALA A 291 -0.96 -3.02 -26.47
CA ALA A 291 0.17 -3.54 -25.69
C ALA A 291 0.64 -2.55 -24.62
N ALA A 292 0.77 -1.27 -24.97
CA ALA A 292 1.22 -0.22 -24.05
C ALA A 292 0.20 0.05 -22.94
N LEU A 293 -1.07 0.22 -23.30
CA LEU A 293 -2.12 0.48 -22.30
C LEU A 293 -2.47 -0.76 -21.48
N SER A 294 -2.29 -1.98 -22.00
CA SER A 294 -2.34 -3.21 -21.19
C SER A 294 -1.23 -3.25 -20.13
N LEU A 295 -0.02 -2.77 -20.48
CA LEU A 295 1.09 -2.66 -19.52
C LEU A 295 0.79 -1.63 -18.42
N LEU A 296 0.24 -0.48 -18.82
CA LEU A 296 -0.18 0.55 -17.87
C LEU A 296 -1.34 0.08 -16.98
N LEU A 297 -2.32 -0.65 -17.55
CA LEU A 297 -3.42 -1.23 -16.82
C LEU A 297 -2.93 -2.25 -15.78
N ALA A 298 -1.98 -3.12 -16.14
CA ALA A 298 -1.36 -4.03 -15.19
C ALA A 298 -0.61 -3.27 -14.08
N SER A 299 0.09 -2.18 -14.42
CA SER A 299 0.75 -1.32 -13.44
C SER A 299 -0.24 -0.71 -12.44
N GLN A 300 -1.37 -0.18 -12.94
CA GLN A 300 -2.46 0.34 -12.12
C GLN A 300 -3.07 -0.75 -11.23
N ARG A 301 -3.51 -1.86 -11.83
CA ARG A 301 -4.16 -2.98 -11.12
C ARG A 301 -3.31 -3.53 -9.98
N TYR A 302 -2.03 -3.76 -10.23
CA TYR A 302 -1.14 -4.42 -9.29
C TYR A 302 -0.40 -3.45 -8.35
N GLY A 303 -0.49 -2.14 -8.56
CA GLY A 303 0.26 -1.15 -7.77
C GLY A 303 1.78 -1.30 -7.93
N VAL A 304 2.24 -1.78 -9.09
CA VAL A 304 3.66 -1.98 -9.39
C VAL A 304 4.07 -1.04 -10.53
N PRO A 305 5.15 -0.27 -10.41
CA PRO A 305 5.55 0.66 -11.46
C PRO A 305 5.94 -0.07 -12.75
N VAL A 306 5.69 0.57 -13.88
CA VAL A 306 6.30 0.19 -15.17
C VAL A 306 7.82 0.35 -15.08
N ASP A 307 8.56 -0.61 -15.63
CA ASP A 307 10.01 -0.56 -15.72
C ASP A 307 10.45 0.73 -16.46
N PRO A 308 11.35 1.56 -15.90
CA PRO A 308 11.82 2.78 -16.55
C PRO A 308 12.36 2.57 -17.97
N ALA A 309 12.91 1.40 -18.29
CA ALA A 309 13.39 1.06 -19.63
C ALA A 309 12.27 1.12 -20.68
N GLU A 310 11.01 0.86 -20.31
CA GLU A 310 9.86 0.89 -21.22
C GLU A 310 9.51 2.30 -21.70
N MET A 311 10.01 3.36 -21.05
CA MET A 311 9.91 4.74 -21.57
C MET A 311 10.64 4.88 -22.91
N GLN A 312 11.77 4.21 -23.07
CA GLN A 312 12.50 4.11 -24.34
C GLN A 312 12.17 2.82 -25.11
N GLY A 313 11.35 1.95 -24.52
CA GLY A 313 10.77 0.73 -25.10
C GLY A 313 9.38 0.97 -25.70
N ILE A 314 8.36 0.27 -25.20
CA ILE A 314 7.01 0.28 -25.79
C ILE A 314 6.42 1.69 -25.90
N PHE A 315 6.69 2.57 -24.94
CA PHE A 315 6.15 3.94 -24.90
C PHE A 315 6.95 4.96 -25.71
N ARG A 316 8.09 4.57 -26.31
CA ARG A 316 8.91 5.51 -27.08
C ARG A 316 8.12 6.14 -28.22
N GLY A 317 8.04 7.47 -28.21
CA GLY A 317 7.26 8.23 -29.19
C GLY A 317 5.76 7.94 -29.11
N ALA A 318 5.20 7.67 -27.92
CA ALA A 318 3.76 7.41 -27.76
C ALA A 318 2.88 8.49 -28.41
N GLY A 319 3.34 9.74 -28.40
CA GLY A 319 2.74 10.85 -29.14
C GLY A 319 2.57 10.65 -30.64
N ASP A 320 3.30 9.71 -31.26
CA ASP A 320 3.33 9.47 -32.70
C ASP A 320 2.43 8.32 -33.14
N TRP A 321 2.13 7.36 -32.26
CA TRP A 321 1.35 6.16 -32.64
C TRP A 321 0.22 5.79 -31.68
N LEU A 322 0.10 6.40 -30.50
CA LEU A 322 -0.98 6.06 -29.58
C LEU A 322 -2.34 6.39 -30.22
N VAL A 323 -3.29 5.47 -30.15
CA VAL A 323 -4.65 5.60 -30.67
C VAL A 323 -5.67 5.02 -29.67
N PRO A 324 -6.94 5.44 -29.74
CA PRO A 324 -8.00 4.86 -28.93
C PRO A 324 -8.12 3.34 -29.10
N VAL A 325 -8.15 2.61 -27.97
CA VAL A 325 -8.29 1.15 -27.88
C VAL A 325 -9.12 0.76 -26.64
N PRO A 326 -9.68 -0.47 -26.56
CA PRO A 326 -10.50 -0.91 -25.43
C PRO A 326 -9.86 -0.75 -24.04
N GLU A 327 -8.54 -0.87 -23.95
CA GLU A 327 -7.77 -0.69 -22.71
C GLU A 327 -7.94 0.71 -22.10
N VAL A 328 -8.35 1.71 -22.90
CA VAL A 328 -8.70 3.03 -22.37
C VAL A 328 -9.85 2.91 -21.38
N SER A 329 -10.99 2.32 -21.74
CA SER A 329 -12.11 2.16 -20.80
C SER A 329 -11.74 1.27 -19.60
N MET A 330 -10.91 0.24 -19.82
CA MET A 330 -10.44 -0.63 -18.75
C MET A 330 -9.64 0.12 -17.69
N LEU A 331 -8.80 1.11 -18.08
CA LEU A 331 -8.12 1.98 -17.12
C LEU A 331 -9.09 2.77 -16.24
N PHE A 332 -10.21 3.24 -16.81
CA PHE A 332 -11.25 3.95 -16.04
C PHE A 332 -12.04 3.02 -15.12
N GLN A 333 -12.28 1.79 -15.56
CA GLN A 333 -13.08 0.79 -14.84
C GLN A 333 -12.29 0.06 -13.76
N GLU A 334 -10.95 -0.02 -13.87
CA GLU A 334 -10.13 -0.65 -12.85
C GLU A 334 -10.31 0.07 -11.51
N GLU A 335 -10.72 -0.72 -10.52
CA GLU A 335 -11.06 -0.25 -9.17
C GLU A 335 -9.81 -0.12 -8.29
N ARG A 336 -8.72 -0.80 -8.67
CA ARG A 336 -7.44 -0.79 -7.95
C ARG A 336 -6.46 0.21 -8.52
N GLY A 337 -5.50 0.59 -7.67
CA GLY A 337 -4.47 1.57 -8.00
C GLY A 337 -5.03 2.96 -8.29
N SER A 338 -4.32 3.73 -9.12
CA SER A 338 -4.67 5.10 -9.45
C SER A 338 -4.68 5.33 -10.96
N LEU A 339 -5.85 5.71 -11.47
CA LEU A 339 -6.00 6.22 -12.84
C LEU A 339 -5.26 7.55 -13.00
N ALA A 340 -5.21 8.36 -11.94
CA ALA A 340 -4.44 9.60 -11.94
C ALA A 340 -2.94 9.36 -12.16
N GLU A 341 -2.36 8.32 -11.56
CA GLU A 341 -0.98 7.91 -11.80
C GLU A 341 -0.77 7.37 -13.22
N SER A 342 -1.72 6.60 -13.75
CA SER A 342 -1.69 6.17 -15.15
C SER A 342 -1.63 7.37 -16.12
N PHE A 343 -2.44 8.41 -15.89
CA PHE A 343 -2.37 9.62 -16.69
C PHE A 343 -1.15 10.49 -16.41
N ASP A 344 -0.61 10.48 -15.19
CA ASP A 344 0.66 11.13 -14.90
C ASP A 344 1.80 10.51 -15.71
N PHE A 345 1.84 9.18 -15.77
CA PHE A 345 2.79 8.44 -16.60
C PHE A 345 2.65 8.82 -18.08
N LEU A 346 1.44 8.78 -18.63
CA LEU A 346 1.20 9.14 -20.05
C LEU A 346 1.52 10.61 -20.34
N SER A 347 1.36 11.52 -19.38
CA SER A 347 1.68 12.95 -19.56
C SER A 347 3.17 13.24 -19.78
N ARG A 348 4.05 12.25 -19.50
CA ARG A 348 5.50 12.37 -19.74
C ARG A 348 5.87 12.20 -21.22
N PHE A 349 4.91 11.79 -22.06
CA PHE A 349 5.11 11.61 -23.49
C PHE A 349 4.35 12.70 -24.24
N ASP A 350 5.10 13.51 -25.00
CA ASP A 350 4.55 14.58 -25.82
C ASP A 350 3.41 14.07 -26.71
N GLY A 351 2.30 14.80 -26.79
CA GLY A 351 1.12 14.45 -27.59
C GLY A 351 0.32 13.19 -27.19
N ALA A 352 0.80 12.36 -26.26
CA ALA A 352 0.16 11.06 -25.98
C ALA A 352 -1.28 11.21 -25.45
N LEU A 353 -1.51 12.13 -24.50
CA LEU A 353 -2.86 12.37 -23.99
C LEU A 353 -3.78 13.05 -25.01
N ASP A 354 -3.25 13.90 -25.90
CA ASP A 354 -4.04 14.54 -26.97
C ASP A 354 -4.56 13.53 -27.99
N ARG A 355 -3.79 12.46 -28.25
CA ARG A 355 -4.20 11.33 -29.10
C ARG A 355 -5.39 10.55 -28.56
N LEU A 356 -5.46 10.38 -27.24
CA LEU A 356 -6.56 9.67 -26.58
C LEU A 356 -7.75 10.60 -26.31
N PHE A 357 -7.49 11.87 -26.05
CA PHE A 357 -8.48 12.88 -25.68
C PHE A 357 -8.31 14.10 -26.59
N PRO A 358 -9.03 14.18 -27.73
CA PRO A 358 -8.85 15.23 -28.72
C PRO A 358 -8.91 16.64 -28.11
N GLY A 359 -7.84 17.43 -28.27
CA GLY A 359 -7.73 18.79 -27.74
C GLY A 359 -7.13 18.90 -26.34
N TYR A 360 -6.70 17.79 -25.72
CA TYR A 360 -6.06 17.79 -24.41
C TYR A 360 -4.80 18.65 -24.34
N GLY A 361 -3.98 18.70 -25.40
CA GLY A 361 -2.74 19.50 -25.40
C GLY A 361 -3.01 21.01 -25.25
N ARG A 362 -4.11 21.50 -25.86
CA ARG A 362 -4.57 22.90 -25.68
C ARG A 362 -5.18 23.12 -24.29
N PHE A 363 -5.88 22.11 -23.78
CA PHE A 363 -6.49 22.17 -22.45
C PHE A 363 -5.43 22.21 -21.34
N GLU A 364 -4.43 21.33 -21.39
CA GLU A 364 -3.47 21.20 -20.29
C GLU A 364 -2.60 22.46 -20.12
N THR A 365 -2.34 23.16 -21.22
CA THR A 365 -1.60 24.43 -21.26
C THR A 365 -2.47 25.67 -21.07
N SER A 366 -3.80 25.52 -20.99
CA SER A 366 -4.72 26.65 -20.85
C SER A 366 -4.65 27.31 -19.47
N LEU A 367 -4.66 28.65 -19.48
CA LEU A 367 -4.58 29.49 -18.27
C LEU A 367 -5.98 29.99 -17.89
N ASP A 368 -6.79 29.10 -17.31
CA ASP A 368 -8.11 29.50 -16.78
C ASP A 368 -7.98 30.28 -15.45
N GLU A 369 -9.09 30.80 -14.96
CA GLU A 369 -9.15 31.58 -13.71
C GLU A 369 -8.48 30.87 -12.52
N CYS A 370 -8.64 29.54 -12.42
CA CYS A 370 -8.07 28.75 -11.33
C CYS A 370 -6.53 28.67 -11.45
N VAL A 371 -6.02 28.42 -12.66
CA VAL A 371 -4.57 28.42 -12.93
C VAL A 371 -3.98 29.81 -12.68
N MET A 372 -4.67 30.87 -13.13
CA MET A 372 -4.23 32.26 -12.95
C MET A 372 -4.24 32.71 -11.48
N LEU A 373 -5.13 32.14 -10.67
CA LEU A 373 -5.23 32.38 -9.23
C LEU A 373 -4.17 31.58 -8.46
N GLN A 374 -4.02 30.29 -8.74
CA GLN A 374 -3.11 29.40 -8.02
C GLN A 374 -1.64 29.60 -8.42
N ARG A 375 -1.36 29.82 -9.71
CA ARG A 375 -0.01 30.08 -10.28
C ARG A 375 1.06 29.02 -9.98
N THR A 376 0.67 27.84 -9.54
CA THR A 376 1.58 26.76 -9.13
C THR A 376 1.61 25.61 -10.13
N ALA A 377 0.51 25.36 -10.82
CA ALA A 377 0.37 24.18 -11.68
C ALA A 377 -0.44 24.47 -12.94
N MET A 378 -0.11 23.76 -14.02
CA MET A 378 -0.87 23.73 -15.25
C MET A 378 -2.15 22.91 -15.08
N ARG A 379 -3.11 23.10 -15.99
CA ARG A 379 -4.45 22.54 -15.85
C ARG A 379 -4.49 21.01 -15.88
N GLY A 380 -3.58 20.39 -16.63
CA GLY A 380 -3.43 18.92 -16.66
C GLY A 380 -3.06 18.34 -15.29
N ALA A 381 -2.20 19.02 -14.51
CA ALA A 381 -1.86 18.60 -13.16
C ALA A 381 -3.05 18.74 -12.20
N LEU A 382 -3.76 19.88 -12.26
CA LEU A 382 -4.97 20.11 -11.47
C LEU A 382 -6.09 19.11 -11.80
N GLU A 383 -6.19 18.65 -13.05
CA GLU A 383 -7.11 17.58 -13.44
C GLU A 383 -6.77 16.25 -12.77
N ARG A 384 -5.49 15.87 -12.76
CA ARG A 384 -5.03 14.66 -12.08
C ARG A 384 -5.23 14.73 -10.57
N ASP A 385 -5.04 15.89 -9.94
CA ASP A 385 -5.30 16.06 -8.51
C ASP A 385 -6.79 15.87 -8.16
N LYS A 386 -7.70 16.30 -9.04
CA LYS A 386 -9.14 16.01 -8.89
C LYS A 386 -9.45 14.52 -9.00
N MET A 387 -8.76 13.83 -9.90
CA MET A 387 -8.87 12.38 -10.05
C MET A 387 -8.40 11.67 -8.77
N ARG A 388 -7.23 12.04 -8.23
CA ARG A 388 -6.70 11.50 -6.96
C ARG A 388 -7.66 11.75 -5.80
N ALA A 389 -8.26 12.94 -5.73
CA ALA A 389 -9.25 13.25 -4.70
C ALA A 389 -10.48 12.34 -4.81
N LEU A 390 -11.00 12.12 -6.03
CA LEU A 390 -12.10 11.17 -6.25
C LEU A 390 -11.73 9.74 -5.82
N GLU A 391 -10.56 9.25 -6.23
CA GLU A 391 -10.04 7.94 -5.83
C GLU A 391 -9.94 7.82 -4.30
N GLY A 392 -9.45 8.87 -3.63
CA GLY A 392 -9.40 8.96 -2.17
C GLY A 392 -10.78 8.88 -1.51
N TYR A 393 -11.79 9.55 -2.06
CA TYR A 393 -13.16 9.48 -1.56
C TYR A 393 -13.78 8.09 -1.73
N VAL A 394 -13.54 7.43 -2.87
CA VAL A 394 -14.00 6.05 -3.12
C VAL A 394 -13.37 5.09 -2.10
N ASN A 395 -12.05 5.19 -1.89
CA ASN A 395 -11.33 4.34 -0.94
C ASN A 395 -11.80 4.57 0.50
N ALA A 396 -11.92 5.84 0.93
CA ALA A 396 -12.38 6.19 2.27
C ALA A 396 -13.82 5.72 2.52
N GLY A 397 -14.70 5.81 1.52
CA GLY A 397 -16.07 5.33 1.62
C GLY A 397 -16.16 3.80 1.71
N ALA A 398 -15.35 3.08 0.94
CA ALA A 398 -15.24 1.62 1.00
C ALA A 398 -14.78 1.14 2.39
N GLU A 399 -13.72 1.75 2.95
CA GLU A 399 -13.23 1.42 4.30
C GLU A 399 -14.28 1.70 5.37
N ARG A 400 -15.00 2.82 5.27
CA ARG A 400 -16.09 3.14 6.20
C ARG A 400 -17.21 2.12 6.16
N MET A 401 -17.58 1.63 4.96
CA MET A 401 -18.61 0.61 4.82
C MET A 401 -18.20 -0.72 5.45
N LYS A 402 -16.91 -1.09 5.36
CA LYS A 402 -16.34 -2.24 6.07
C LYS A 402 -16.40 -2.06 7.60
N THR A 403 -16.05 -0.88 8.11
CA THR A 403 -16.03 -0.60 9.56
C THR A 403 -17.40 -0.32 10.19
N ALA A 404 -18.37 0.20 9.42
CA ALA A 404 -19.73 0.50 9.89
C ALA A 404 -20.53 -0.74 10.27
N ILE A 405 -20.10 -1.92 9.81
CA ILE A 405 -20.60 -3.22 10.24
C ILE A 405 -20.12 -3.56 11.67
N SER A 406 -19.17 -2.79 12.26
CA SER A 406 -18.52 -3.14 13.53
C SER A 406 -18.52 -2.06 14.64
N SER A 407 -18.80 -0.78 14.41
CA SER A 407 -19.11 0.16 15.51
C SER A 407 -19.65 1.52 15.06
N THR A 408 -20.43 2.15 15.94
CA THR A 408 -21.10 3.44 15.74
C THR A 408 -20.21 4.58 16.25
N SER A 409 -19.51 5.29 15.35
CA SER A 409 -19.01 6.64 15.64
C SER A 409 -18.71 7.38 14.34
N LEU A 410 -19.36 8.53 14.15
CA LEU A 410 -19.12 9.46 13.05
C LEU A 410 -18.80 10.83 13.63
N ALA A 411 -17.54 11.23 13.59
CA ALA A 411 -17.14 12.62 13.75
C ALA A 411 -15.89 12.91 12.92
N SER A 412 -16.07 13.52 11.75
CA SER A 412 -15.21 14.56 11.14
C SER A 412 -15.68 14.86 9.71
N ASP A 413 -15.57 16.15 9.36
CA ASP A 413 -15.81 16.80 8.07
C ASP A 413 -17.00 16.27 7.24
N GLU A 414 -18.20 16.80 7.53
CA GLU A 414 -19.46 16.33 6.95
C GLU A 414 -19.46 16.31 5.42
N ASP A 415 -18.80 17.26 4.74
CA ASP A 415 -18.83 17.34 3.28
C ASP A 415 -17.95 16.28 2.62
N ALA A 416 -16.70 16.10 3.08
CA ALA A 416 -15.82 15.02 2.59
C ALA A 416 -16.44 13.64 2.90
N ALA A 417 -17.07 13.51 4.06
CA ALA A 417 -17.78 12.30 4.45
C ALA A 417 -18.99 12.00 3.55
N ARG A 418 -19.78 13.01 3.19
CA ARG A 418 -20.91 12.89 2.27
C ARG A 418 -20.45 12.51 0.87
N VAL A 419 -19.36 13.11 0.37
CA VAL A 419 -18.81 12.77 -0.94
C VAL A 419 -18.35 11.32 -0.97
N ALA A 420 -17.57 10.89 0.03
CA ALA A 420 -17.12 9.50 0.15
C ALA A 420 -18.31 8.51 0.12
N LEU A 421 -19.35 8.77 0.92
CA LEU A 421 -20.55 7.94 0.96
C LEU A 421 -21.28 7.91 -0.39
N VAL A 422 -21.47 9.08 -1.02
CA VAL A 422 -22.14 9.19 -2.33
C VAL A 422 -21.36 8.47 -3.42
N THR A 423 -20.02 8.55 -3.42
CA THR A 423 -19.19 7.87 -4.42
C THR A 423 -19.22 6.34 -4.27
N THR A 424 -19.35 5.82 -3.04
CA THR A 424 -19.39 4.37 -2.78
C THR A 424 -20.69 3.72 -3.27
N VAL A 425 -21.79 4.46 -3.33
CA VAL A 425 -23.10 3.93 -3.78
C VAL A 425 -23.35 4.13 -5.29
N LEU A 426 -22.37 4.65 -6.03
CA LEU A 426 -22.44 4.72 -7.49
C LEU A 426 -22.27 3.32 -8.08
N ASP A 427 -23.08 3.01 -9.10
CA ASP A 427 -22.80 1.83 -9.93
C ASP A 427 -21.53 2.06 -10.79
N ALA A 428 -20.97 0.97 -11.32
CA ALA A 428 -19.71 1.00 -12.07
C ALA A 428 -19.77 1.94 -13.30
N ASP A 429 -20.90 2.01 -14.00
CA ASP A 429 -21.09 2.90 -15.16
C ASP A 429 -21.06 4.37 -14.73
N HIS A 430 -21.75 4.73 -13.64
CA HIS A 430 -21.80 6.10 -13.15
C HIS A 430 -20.45 6.54 -12.59
N LEU A 431 -19.74 5.69 -11.84
CA LEU A 431 -18.39 6.01 -11.37
C LEU A 431 -17.41 6.19 -12.54
N THR A 432 -17.45 5.30 -13.52
CA THR A 432 -16.66 5.41 -14.76
C THR A 432 -16.99 6.71 -15.50
N ALA A 433 -18.27 7.09 -15.60
CA ALA A 433 -18.71 8.33 -16.21
C ALA A 433 -18.23 9.57 -15.44
N VAL A 434 -18.19 9.53 -14.10
CA VAL A 434 -17.62 10.60 -13.28
C VAL A 434 -16.13 10.76 -13.56
N LYS A 435 -15.36 9.65 -13.55
CA LYS A 435 -13.93 9.67 -13.89
C LYS A 435 -13.71 10.22 -15.31
N LEU A 436 -14.47 9.74 -16.30
CA LEU A 436 -14.37 10.22 -17.68
C LEU A 436 -14.73 11.70 -17.79
N ALA A 437 -15.80 12.15 -17.14
CA ALA A 437 -16.17 13.55 -17.09
C ALA A 437 -15.10 14.40 -16.39
N LEU A 438 -14.43 13.94 -15.33
CA LEU A 438 -13.31 14.68 -14.74
C LEU A 438 -12.19 14.90 -15.75
N LYS A 439 -11.86 13.86 -16.53
CA LYS A 439 -10.84 13.90 -17.58
C LYS A 439 -11.19 14.85 -18.74
N THR A 440 -12.45 14.86 -19.15
CA THR A 440 -12.87 15.48 -20.42
C THR A 440 -13.80 16.68 -20.28
N LYS A 441 -14.35 17.02 -19.10
CA LYS A 441 -15.40 18.05 -18.95
C LYS A 441 -15.04 19.45 -19.44
N ARG A 442 -13.78 19.70 -19.78
CA ARG A 442 -13.29 20.95 -20.36
C ARG A 442 -12.64 20.77 -21.73
N LEU A 443 -12.95 19.67 -22.43
CA LEU A 443 -12.53 19.43 -23.82
C LEU A 443 -13.68 19.73 -24.79
N PRO A 444 -14.88 19.11 -24.71
CA PRO A 444 -15.96 19.40 -25.64
C PRO A 444 -16.57 20.78 -25.43
N LEU A 445 -17.05 21.38 -26.53
CA LEU A 445 -17.87 22.58 -26.50
C LEU A 445 -19.31 22.25 -26.14
N THR A 446 -19.80 22.85 -25.06
CA THR A 446 -21.23 22.86 -24.73
C THR A 446 -21.93 24.02 -25.42
N LEU A 447 -23.26 23.97 -25.55
CA LEU A 447 -24.04 25.09 -26.09
C LEU A 447 -23.79 26.40 -25.34
N GLY A 448 -23.60 26.34 -24.01
CA GLY A 448 -23.26 27.51 -23.20
C GLY A 448 -21.86 28.07 -23.48
N ASP A 449 -20.89 27.23 -23.84
CA ASP A 449 -19.55 27.69 -24.21
C ASP A 449 -19.54 28.27 -25.63
N GLU A 450 -20.33 27.72 -26.56
CA GLU A 450 -20.52 28.29 -27.91
C GLU A 450 -21.17 29.67 -27.82
N ALA A 451 -22.21 29.82 -27.00
CA ALA A 451 -22.85 31.11 -26.74
C ALA A 451 -21.86 32.11 -26.11
N ALA A 452 -21.08 31.69 -25.11
CA ALA A 452 -20.06 32.54 -24.50
C ALA A 452 -18.96 32.95 -25.49
N ARG A 453 -18.60 32.07 -26.45
CA ARG A 453 -17.66 32.39 -27.53
C ARG A 453 -18.24 33.36 -28.55
N GLY A 454 -19.55 33.35 -28.79
CA GLY A 454 -20.22 34.29 -29.69
C GLY A 454 -20.52 35.66 -29.07
N ASP A 455 -20.33 35.81 -27.76
CA ASP A 455 -20.64 37.04 -27.02
C ASP A 455 -19.51 38.07 -27.16
N ASP A 456 -19.65 38.99 -28.12
CA ASP A 456 -18.69 40.06 -28.39
C ASP A 456 -18.56 41.10 -27.27
N SER A 457 -19.44 41.05 -26.25
CA SER A 457 -19.30 41.88 -25.05
C SER A 457 -18.19 41.39 -24.11
N ARG A 458 -17.72 40.14 -24.28
CA ARG A 458 -16.65 39.55 -23.46
C ARG A 458 -15.28 39.74 -24.10
N PRO A 459 -14.22 39.97 -23.29
CA PRO A 459 -12.85 39.93 -23.78
C PRO A 459 -12.56 38.61 -24.50
N TRP A 460 -11.82 38.66 -25.61
CA TRP A 460 -11.49 37.46 -26.37
C TRP A 460 -10.72 36.43 -25.52
N GLN A 461 -9.90 36.88 -24.57
CA GLN A 461 -9.21 36.02 -23.62
C GLN A 461 -10.21 35.18 -22.81
N GLU A 462 -11.32 35.75 -22.34
CA GLU A 462 -12.35 35.02 -21.58
C GLU A 462 -13.18 34.08 -22.48
N ARG A 463 -13.43 34.50 -23.73
CA ARG A 463 -14.14 33.70 -24.73
C ARG A 463 -13.38 32.41 -25.09
N TYR A 464 -12.05 32.46 -25.07
CA TYR A 464 -11.17 31.36 -25.50
C TYR A 464 -10.25 30.77 -24.41
N ALA A 465 -10.35 31.22 -23.15
CA ALA A 465 -9.46 30.84 -22.03
C ALA A 465 -9.40 29.34 -21.71
N SER A 466 -10.41 28.57 -22.10
CA SER A 466 -10.64 27.21 -21.62
C SER A 466 -9.91 26.11 -22.39
N GLY A 467 -9.20 26.42 -23.49
CA GLY A 467 -8.46 25.43 -24.27
C GLY A 467 -9.31 24.28 -24.83
N PHE A 468 -10.61 24.51 -25.09
CA PHE A 468 -11.52 23.48 -25.61
C PHE A 468 -11.03 22.91 -26.95
N SER A 469 -11.47 21.69 -27.27
CA SER A 469 -11.11 20.94 -28.47
C SER A 469 -11.70 21.49 -29.77
N ASP A 470 -12.62 22.44 -29.69
CA ASP A 470 -13.48 22.93 -30.78
C ASP A 470 -14.46 21.88 -31.35
N ILE A 471 -14.57 20.72 -30.69
CA ILE A 471 -15.52 19.67 -31.06
C ILE A 471 -16.79 19.82 -30.19
N PRO A 472 -17.99 19.92 -30.79
CA PRO A 472 -19.24 19.97 -30.04
C PRO A 472 -19.45 18.72 -29.17
N LEU A 473 -20.03 18.89 -27.98
CA LEU A 473 -20.27 17.80 -27.01
C LEU A 473 -20.97 16.59 -27.63
N LEU A 474 -21.97 16.84 -28.49
CA LEU A 474 -22.75 15.78 -29.16
C LEU A 474 -21.91 14.89 -30.08
N ARG A 475 -20.75 15.37 -30.55
CA ARG A 475 -19.84 14.64 -31.46
C ARG A 475 -18.57 14.13 -30.79
N TYR A 476 -18.25 14.62 -29.59
CA TYR A 476 -16.95 14.38 -28.97
C TYR A 476 -16.70 12.90 -28.64
N TYR A 477 -17.74 12.21 -28.16
CA TYR A 477 -17.65 10.79 -27.78
C TYR A 477 -18.12 9.83 -28.88
N THR A 478 -18.35 10.31 -30.10
CA THR A 478 -18.84 9.45 -31.18
C THR A 478 -17.84 8.34 -31.48
N GLY A 479 -18.32 7.09 -31.43
CA GLY A 479 -17.51 5.89 -31.70
C GLY A 479 -16.69 5.37 -30.52
N TRP A 480 -16.75 6.01 -29.34
CA TRP A 480 -15.96 5.61 -28.17
C TRP A 480 -16.42 4.28 -27.55
N ASP A 481 -17.65 3.86 -27.84
CA ASP A 481 -18.16 2.54 -27.49
C ASP A 481 -17.41 1.43 -28.22
N THR A 482 -17.09 1.65 -29.50
CA THR A 482 -16.37 0.69 -30.33
C THR A 482 -14.84 0.86 -30.25
N SER A 483 -14.34 2.10 -30.24
CA SER A 483 -12.90 2.36 -30.24
C SER A 483 -12.27 2.20 -28.84
N CYS A 484 -12.96 2.67 -27.80
CA CYS A 484 -12.42 2.68 -26.43
C CYS A 484 -13.07 1.64 -25.51
N GLY A 485 -14.17 0.99 -25.93
CA GLY A 485 -14.88 -0.01 -25.14
C GLY A 485 -15.79 0.53 -24.03
N PHE A 486 -16.10 1.83 -24.02
CA PHE A 486 -17.03 2.38 -23.02
C PHE A 486 -18.46 1.88 -23.25
N THR A 487 -19.21 1.63 -22.18
CA THR A 487 -20.65 1.31 -22.32
C THR A 487 -21.42 2.53 -22.82
N LEU A 488 -22.50 2.30 -23.56
CA LEU A 488 -23.39 3.39 -24.00
C LEU A 488 -23.94 4.19 -22.80
N LYS A 489 -24.24 3.52 -21.69
CA LYS A 489 -24.70 4.15 -20.45
C LYS A 489 -23.63 5.06 -19.85
N THR A 490 -22.37 4.61 -19.78
CA THR A 490 -21.23 5.44 -19.33
C THR A 490 -21.12 6.71 -20.19
N LEU A 491 -21.20 6.58 -21.52
CA LEU A 491 -21.10 7.72 -22.44
C LEU A 491 -22.28 8.69 -22.31
N GLU A 492 -23.50 8.18 -22.18
CA GLU A 492 -24.70 8.99 -21.95
C GLU A 492 -24.59 9.81 -20.66
N VAL A 493 -24.24 9.16 -19.55
CA VAL A 493 -24.06 9.82 -18.26
C VAL A 493 -22.91 10.83 -18.35
N THR A 494 -21.79 10.49 -19.00
CA THR A 494 -20.68 11.44 -19.20
C THR A 494 -21.13 12.69 -19.95
N GLN A 495 -21.89 12.54 -21.03
CA GLN A 495 -22.44 13.68 -21.78
C GLN A 495 -23.35 14.55 -20.89
N PHE A 496 -24.22 13.92 -20.10
CA PHE A 496 -25.06 14.61 -19.12
C PHE A 496 -24.21 15.40 -18.11
N LEU A 497 -23.17 14.80 -17.54
CA LEU A 497 -22.28 15.45 -16.57
C LEU A 497 -21.54 16.64 -17.18
N VAL A 498 -21.02 16.50 -18.40
CA VAL A 498 -20.30 17.59 -19.08
C VAL A 498 -21.23 18.73 -19.47
N ALA A 499 -22.45 18.44 -19.95
CA ALA A 499 -23.47 19.43 -20.28
C ALA A 499 -23.91 20.22 -19.02
N ASN A 500 -24.02 19.54 -17.88
CA ASN A 500 -24.58 20.11 -16.65
C ASN A 500 -23.53 20.46 -15.58
N ARG A 501 -22.24 20.51 -15.94
CA ARG A 501 -21.12 20.76 -15.01
C ARG A 501 -21.18 22.10 -14.24
N ARG A 502 -22.09 23.01 -14.60
CA ARG A 502 -22.33 24.29 -13.90
C ARG A 502 -23.66 24.31 -13.14
N ALA A 503 -24.52 23.29 -13.32
CA ALA A 503 -25.91 23.31 -12.85
C ALA A 503 -26.04 23.58 -11.33
N PHE A 504 -25.20 22.93 -10.52
CA PHE A 504 -25.18 23.19 -9.07
C PHE A 504 -24.66 24.60 -8.74
N LYS A 505 -23.60 25.09 -9.41
CA LYS A 505 -23.07 26.44 -9.18
C LYS A 505 -24.09 27.51 -9.56
N ASP A 506 -24.79 27.32 -10.67
CA ASP A 506 -25.79 28.26 -11.17
C ASP A 506 -27.01 28.32 -10.26
N ARG A 507 -27.44 27.17 -9.70
CA ARG A 507 -28.57 27.09 -8.75
C ARG A 507 -28.20 27.54 -7.34
N ALA A 508 -27.00 27.25 -6.85
CA ALA A 508 -26.54 27.71 -5.54
C ALA A 508 -26.50 29.25 -5.43
N ARG A 509 -26.35 29.97 -6.55
CA ARG A 509 -26.40 31.44 -6.59
C ARG A 509 -27.77 32.03 -6.26
N ILE A 510 -28.84 31.23 -6.33
CA ILE A 510 -30.22 31.68 -6.09
C ILE A 510 -30.50 31.82 -4.58
N GLY A 511 -29.66 31.23 -3.71
CA GLY A 511 -29.67 31.42 -2.25
C GLY A 511 -30.84 30.78 -1.49
N ILE A 512 -31.92 30.44 -2.20
CA ILE A 512 -33.10 29.71 -1.72
C ILE A 512 -33.38 28.59 -2.73
N ASN A 513 -33.77 27.40 -2.25
CA ASN A 513 -34.17 26.26 -3.09
C ASN A 513 -35.70 26.14 -3.11
N PRO A 514 -36.44 26.91 -3.95
CA PRO A 514 -37.88 26.79 -4.01
C PRO A 514 -38.30 25.43 -4.60
N SER A 515 -39.46 24.92 -4.19
CA SER A 515 -39.88 23.54 -4.48
C SER A 515 -40.00 23.23 -5.97
N ASP A 516 -40.42 24.20 -6.78
CA ASP A 516 -40.51 24.11 -8.24
C ASP A 516 -39.13 24.00 -8.90
N GLU A 517 -38.13 24.74 -8.41
CA GLU A 517 -36.75 24.62 -8.90
C GLU A 517 -36.11 23.29 -8.50
N VAL A 518 -36.37 22.80 -7.30
CA VAL A 518 -35.92 21.47 -6.84
C VAL A 518 -36.54 20.37 -7.70
N GLU A 519 -37.84 20.46 -7.96
CA GLU A 519 -38.54 19.50 -8.82
C GLU A 519 -38.04 19.56 -10.26
N ALA A 520 -37.78 20.76 -10.79
CA ALA A 520 -37.15 20.93 -12.10
C ALA A 520 -35.73 20.34 -12.16
N PHE A 521 -34.95 20.43 -11.07
CA PHE A 521 -33.62 19.85 -11.00
C PHE A 521 -33.66 18.31 -10.88
N ALA A 522 -34.61 17.77 -10.10
CA ALA A 522 -34.84 16.34 -10.03
C ALA A 522 -35.25 15.78 -11.40
N ARG A 523 -36.14 16.47 -12.12
CA ARG A 523 -36.52 16.11 -13.50
C ARG A 523 -35.32 16.15 -14.46
N LEU A 524 -34.43 17.13 -14.32
CA LEU A 524 -33.21 17.23 -15.11
C LEU A 524 -32.28 16.02 -14.87
N CYS A 525 -32.09 15.64 -13.61
CA CYS A 525 -31.26 14.48 -13.26
C CYS A 525 -31.92 13.17 -13.69
N GLY A 526 -33.25 13.08 -13.67
CA GLY A 526 -34.04 11.91 -14.09
C GLY A 526 -34.05 10.78 -13.06
N ASP A 527 -32.89 10.45 -12.49
CA ASP A 527 -32.73 9.45 -11.45
C ASP A 527 -31.70 9.85 -10.38
N GLU A 528 -31.67 9.07 -9.30
CA GLU A 528 -30.79 9.33 -8.16
C GLU A 528 -29.30 9.09 -8.48
N GLN A 529 -28.97 8.12 -9.33
CA GLN A 529 -27.60 7.80 -9.69
C GLN A 529 -26.96 8.93 -10.51
N ARG A 530 -27.71 9.54 -11.43
CA ARG A 530 -27.29 10.74 -12.18
C ARG A 530 -27.11 11.96 -11.28
N LEU A 531 -27.98 12.15 -10.29
CA LEU A 531 -27.82 13.21 -9.29
C LEU A 531 -26.52 13.01 -8.49
N ARG A 532 -26.29 11.79 -7.98
CA ARG A 532 -25.08 11.40 -7.24
C ARG A 532 -23.82 11.58 -8.09
N ALA A 533 -23.86 11.14 -9.35
CA ALA A 533 -22.75 11.30 -10.29
C ALA A 533 -22.46 12.78 -10.57
N LEU A 534 -23.50 13.61 -10.74
CA LEU A 534 -23.34 15.05 -10.92
C LEU A 534 -22.69 15.70 -9.70
N PHE A 535 -23.13 15.33 -8.50
CA PHE A 535 -22.54 15.78 -7.25
C PHE A 535 -21.07 15.35 -7.13
N ALA A 536 -20.74 14.08 -7.35
CA ALA A 536 -19.38 13.56 -7.29
C ALA A 536 -18.43 14.23 -8.30
N SER A 537 -18.91 14.50 -9.53
CA SER A 537 -18.12 15.19 -10.57
C SER A 537 -17.74 16.64 -10.23
N LEU A 538 -18.42 17.22 -9.22
CA LEU A 538 -18.20 18.57 -8.69
C LEU A 538 -17.40 18.57 -7.39
N ALA A 539 -17.47 17.51 -6.58
CA ALA A 539 -16.72 17.40 -5.33
C ALA A 539 -15.20 17.46 -5.53
N GLY A 540 -14.69 16.95 -6.66
CA GLY A 540 -13.30 17.19 -7.07
C GLY A 540 -12.97 18.68 -7.26
N ALA A 541 -13.95 19.55 -7.56
CA ALA A 541 -13.74 20.99 -7.64
C ALA A 541 -13.76 21.69 -6.27
N ALA A 542 -14.55 21.21 -5.30
CA ALA A 542 -14.55 21.74 -3.92
C ALA A 542 -13.23 21.43 -3.20
N ALA A 543 -12.62 20.28 -3.50
CA ALA A 543 -11.32 19.87 -2.96
C ALA A 543 -10.16 20.82 -3.33
N LEU A 544 -10.26 21.68 -4.35
CA LEU A 544 -9.20 22.64 -4.70
C LEU A 544 -9.42 24.05 -4.14
N CYS A 545 -10.67 24.42 -3.83
CA CYS A 545 -10.96 25.67 -3.11
C CYS A 545 -10.83 25.49 -1.59
N ALA A 546 -11.11 24.30 -1.06
CA ALA A 546 -10.82 23.94 0.33
C ALA A 546 -9.40 23.38 0.50
N GLY A 547 -8.87 22.67 -0.49
CA GLY A 547 -7.52 22.09 -0.45
C GLY A 547 -6.38 23.06 -0.71
N THR A 548 -6.63 24.33 -1.04
CA THR A 548 -5.58 25.36 -0.95
C THR A 548 -5.46 25.95 0.45
N ALA A 549 -6.47 25.76 1.32
CA ALA A 549 -6.33 25.98 2.75
C ALA A 549 -5.77 24.73 3.45
N ALA A 550 -6.26 23.53 3.09
CA ALA A 550 -5.87 22.28 3.77
C ALA A 550 -4.58 21.61 3.22
N ALA A 551 -4.24 21.71 1.93
CA ALA A 551 -2.98 21.16 1.41
C ALA A 551 -1.77 22.10 1.59
N GLN A 552 -2.00 23.29 2.12
CA GLN A 552 -0.94 24.15 2.65
C GLN A 552 -0.72 23.93 4.17
N GLU A 553 -1.58 23.12 4.81
CA GLU A 553 -1.44 22.66 6.20
C GLU A 553 -0.94 21.21 6.31
N SER A 554 -1.13 20.34 5.31
CA SER A 554 -0.56 18.97 5.36
C SER A 554 0.97 18.91 5.15
N GLY A 555 1.60 20.05 4.89
CA GLY A 555 3.07 20.23 4.94
C GLY A 555 3.54 21.18 6.04
N ARG A 556 2.64 21.73 6.85
CA ARG A 556 2.99 22.58 7.98
C ARG A 556 2.66 21.83 9.26
N ALA A 557 3.69 21.53 10.04
CA ALA A 557 3.49 21.01 11.39
C ALA A 557 2.40 21.85 12.10
N PRO A 558 1.47 21.22 12.83
CA PRO A 558 0.42 21.93 13.54
C PRO A 558 1.01 23.09 14.35
N GLU A 559 0.29 24.21 14.45
CA GLU A 559 0.82 25.42 15.12
C GLU A 559 1.25 25.14 16.57
N ARG A 560 0.60 24.15 17.20
CA ARG A 560 0.98 23.55 18.48
C ARG A 560 0.87 22.03 18.45
N PHE A 561 1.80 21.35 19.10
CA PHE A 561 1.82 19.90 19.27
C PHE A 561 2.42 19.51 20.63
N THR A 562 2.18 18.28 21.05
CA THR A 562 2.81 17.68 22.23
C THR A 562 4.10 17.01 21.83
N VAL A 563 5.17 17.24 22.58
CA VAL A 563 6.47 16.57 22.41
C VAL A 563 6.70 15.69 23.63
N GLU A 564 6.37 14.40 23.52
CA GLU A 564 6.59 13.41 24.57
C GLU A 564 8.09 13.13 24.75
N ALA A 565 8.83 13.02 23.65
CA ALA A 565 10.28 12.81 23.68
C ALA A 565 10.97 13.37 22.43
N ILE A 566 12.21 13.83 22.61
CA ILE A 566 13.10 14.21 21.50
C ILE A 566 14.17 13.11 21.38
N ASP A 567 14.15 12.39 20.25
CA ASP A 567 15.11 11.37 19.89
C ASP A 567 16.28 11.99 19.12
N VAL A 568 17.47 12.00 19.70
CA VAL A 568 18.67 12.56 19.06
C VAL A 568 19.50 11.43 18.45
N VAL A 569 19.55 11.41 17.11
CA VAL A 569 20.22 10.35 16.35
C VAL A 569 21.51 10.87 15.72
N GLY A 570 22.59 10.09 15.83
CA GLY A 570 23.89 10.41 15.21
C GLY A 570 24.84 11.21 16.11
N ALA A 571 24.43 11.54 17.33
CA ALA A 571 25.31 12.09 18.36
C ALA A 571 26.17 10.98 18.98
N THR A 572 27.49 11.05 18.81
CA THR A 572 28.44 10.08 19.37
C THR A 572 29.47 10.72 20.30
N VAL A 573 29.72 12.04 20.20
CA VAL A 573 30.71 12.75 21.03
C VAL A 573 30.13 13.49 22.25
N LEU A 574 28.80 13.58 22.36
CA LEU A 574 28.10 14.12 23.54
C LEU A 574 27.65 13.00 24.48
N THR A 575 27.61 13.26 25.80
CA THR A 575 27.04 12.31 26.76
C THR A 575 25.51 12.36 26.75
N ALA A 576 24.86 11.31 27.27
CA ALA A 576 23.40 11.30 27.41
C ALA A 576 22.91 12.50 28.24
N ASP A 577 23.62 12.85 29.33
CA ASP A 577 23.30 14.01 30.17
C ASP A 577 23.41 15.33 29.38
N ASP A 578 24.42 15.49 28.51
CA ASP A 578 24.55 16.71 27.70
C ASP A 578 23.36 16.87 26.74
N ILE A 579 22.94 15.76 26.12
CA ILE A 579 21.85 15.72 25.15
C ILE A 579 20.52 15.99 25.87
N GLU A 580 20.25 15.29 26.97
CA GLU A 580 19.01 15.43 27.73
C GLU A 580 18.86 16.87 28.26
N ASN A 581 19.89 17.43 28.87
CA ASN A 581 19.86 18.82 29.36
C ASN A 581 19.62 19.84 28.23
N ALA A 582 20.10 19.56 27.02
CA ALA A 582 19.91 20.45 25.88
C ALA A 582 18.47 20.41 25.33
N VAL A 583 17.84 19.24 25.25
CA VAL A 583 16.55 19.07 24.55
C VAL A 583 15.34 19.02 25.48
N TYR A 584 15.49 18.59 26.74
CA TYR A 584 14.41 18.46 27.71
C TYR A 584 13.57 19.72 27.93
N PRO A 585 14.12 20.95 27.93
CA PRO A 585 13.32 22.17 28.07
C PRO A 585 12.25 22.37 26.97
N PHE A 586 12.38 21.65 25.86
CA PHE A 586 11.52 21.75 24.68
C PHE A 586 10.49 20.61 24.55
N THR A 587 10.39 19.71 25.55
CA THR A 587 9.36 18.65 25.63
C THR A 587 8.10 19.10 26.39
N GLY A 588 6.99 18.39 26.26
CA GLY A 588 5.70 18.69 26.91
C GLY A 588 4.63 19.19 25.94
N GLU A 589 3.49 19.62 26.49
CA GLU A 589 2.33 20.07 25.71
C GLU A 589 2.53 21.48 25.11
N ASN A 590 1.76 21.79 24.06
CA ASN A 590 1.66 23.13 23.46
C ASN A 590 2.96 23.70 22.84
N ARG A 591 3.88 22.83 22.42
CA ARG A 591 5.14 23.19 21.74
C ARG A 591 4.89 23.60 20.29
N THR A 592 5.78 24.43 19.77
CA THR A 592 5.70 25.01 18.43
C THR A 592 6.92 24.60 17.59
N ALA A 593 6.85 24.79 16.27
CA ALA A 593 8.02 24.61 15.41
C ALA A 593 9.21 25.52 15.79
N ALA A 594 8.94 26.69 16.37
CA ALA A 594 9.99 27.57 16.89
C ALA A 594 10.71 26.96 18.11
N ASP A 595 9.99 26.20 18.94
CA ASP A 595 10.58 25.48 20.08
C ASP A 595 11.46 24.32 19.61
N LEU A 596 11.08 23.62 18.54
CA LEU A 596 11.94 22.58 17.95
C LEU A 596 13.21 23.16 17.32
N GLU A 597 13.10 24.29 16.63
CA GLU A 597 14.27 24.99 16.09
C GLU A 597 15.18 25.49 17.23
N ALA A 598 14.59 25.93 18.34
CA ALA A 598 15.34 26.27 19.55
C ALA A 598 16.02 25.04 20.18
N ALA A 599 15.40 23.86 20.17
CA ALA A 599 16.01 22.61 20.60
C ALA A 599 17.20 22.20 19.72
N ARG A 600 17.03 22.26 18.39
CA ARG A 600 18.11 22.03 17.41
C ARG A 600 19.27 22.99 17.64
N LYS A 601 18.98 24.28 17.85
CA LYS A 601 19.99 25.29 18.15
C LYS A 601 20.69 25.04 19.50
N ALA A 602 19.94 24.71 20.55
CA ALA A 602 20.52 24.41 21.86
C ALA A 602 21.49 23.23 21.79
N LEU A 603 21.12 22.17 21.06
CA LEU A 603 22.00 21.04 20.82
C LEU A 603 23.24 21.45 19.99
N GLN A 604 23.07 22.25 18.95
CA GLN A 604 24.18 22.80 18.14
C GLN A 604 25.14 23.66 18.99
N ASP A 605 24.62 24.47 19.91
CA ASP A 605 25.42 25.30 20.81
C ASP A 605 26.23 24.45 21.80
N VAL A 606 25.69 23.31 22.26
CA VAL A 606 26.43 22.34 23.09
C VAL A 606 27.59 21.72 22.31
N TYR A 607 27.39 21.35 21.04
CA TYR A 607 28.48 20.90 20.16
C TYR A 607 29.57 21.98 20.01
N ALA A 608 29.18 23.22 19.74
CA ALA A 608 30.12 24.34 19.59
C ALA A 608 30.89 24.63 20.90
N ALA A 609 30.22 24.61 22.05
CA ALA A 609 30.86 24.83 23.35
C ALA A 609 31.89 23.76 23.72
N LYS A 610 31.73 22.54 23.18
CA LYS A 610 32.70 21.43 23.33
C LYS A 610 33.77 21.37 22.24
N GLY A 611 33.80 22.34 21.32
CA GLY A 611 34.81 22.45 20.27
C GLY A 611 34.50 21.64 19.00
N TYR A 612 33.29 21.08 18.87
CA TYR A 612 32.87 20.30 17.70
C TYR A 612 32.13 21.17 16.69
N GLU A 613 32.80 22.22 16.18
CA GLU A 613 32.18 23.21 15.29
C GLU A 613 31.75 22.65 13.92
N ALA A 614 32.30 21.50 13.51
CA ALA A 614 31.97 20.84 12.26
C ALA A 614 30.71 19.95 12.34
N ALA A 615 30.12 19.75 13.53
CA ALA A 615 28.89 19.00 13.68
C ALA A 615 27.70 19.81 13.15
N VAL A 616 26.84 19.17 12.36
CA VAL A 616 25.62 19.78 11.84
C VAL A 616 24.42 19.13 12.50
N VAL A 617 23.60 19.93 13.18
CA VAL A 617 22.34 19.48 13.76
C VAL A 617 21.18 19.90 12.87
N ASP A 618 20.39 18.92 12.40
CA ASP A 618 19.23 19.11 11.52
C ASP A 618 17.97 18.46 12.11
N ILE A 619 16.80 18.98 11.72
CA ILE A 619 15.51 18.37 12.02
C ILE A 619 15.02 17.73 10.71
N PRO A 620 15.14 16.40 10.55
CA PRO A 620 14.69 15.74 9.33
C PRO A 620 13.15 15.79 9.20
N PRO A 621 12.59 15.50 8.01
CA PRO A 621 11.17 15.22 7.88
C PRO A 621 10.74 14.16 8.89
N GLN A 622 9.75 14.49 9.72
CA GLN A 622 9.28 13.61 10.79
C GLN A 622 8.35 12.54 10.21
N ASP A 623 8.46 11.31 10.72
CA ASP A 623 7.49 10.27 10.41
C ASP A 623 6.12 10.65 10.97
N ASN A 624 5.07 10.56 10.15
CA ASN A 624 3.73 11.02 10.52
C ASN A 624 3.16 10.26 11.73
N ALA A 625 3.48 8.98 11.90
CA ALA A 625 2.98 8.18 13.02
C ALA A 625 3.75 8.49 14.31
N ALA A 626 5.08 8.63 14.23
CA ALA A 626 5.92 9.02 15.37
C ALA A 626 5.61 10.44 15.86
N PHE A 627 5.45 11.39 14.94
CA PHE A 627 5.08 12.78 15.24
C PHE A 627 3.70 12.86 15.90
N ALA A 628 2.71 12.09 15.41
CA ALA A 628 1.39 12.02 16.03
C ALA A 628 1.41 11.42 17.45
N ALA A 629 2.38 10.56 17.74
CA ALA A 629 2.63 9.99 19.07
C ALA A 629 3.51 10.88 19.98
N GLY A 630 3.90 12.07 19.51
CA GLY A 630 4.70 13.05 20.27
C GLY A 630 6.21 12.81 20.25
N TYR A 631 6.73 11.94 19.38
CA TYR A 631 8.16 11.70 19.24
C TYR A 631 8.75 12.56 18.13
N ILE A 632 9.79 13.34 18.46
CA ILE A 632 10.49 14.22 17.52
C ILE A 632 11.93 13.76 17.36
N GLN A 633 12.35 13.50 16.13
CA GLN A 633 13.73 13.16 15.83
C GLN A 633 14.54 14.42 15.49
N ILE A 634 15.71 14.57 16.12
CA ILE A 634 16.75 15.52 15.73
C ILE A 634 17.97 14.69 15.29
N ARG A 635 18.53 15.02 14.13
CA ARG A 635 19.70 14.34 13.60
C ARG A 635 20.95 15.18 13.80
N VAL A 636 22.03 14.52 14.18
CA VAL A 636 23.37 15.10 14.21
C VAL A 636 24.22 14.39 13.17
N SER A 637 24.87 15.18 12.32
CA SER A 637 25.90 14.74 11.40
C SER A 637 27.26 15.23 11.89
N GLU A 638 28.02 14.34 12.51
CA GLU A 638 29.39 14.60 12.96
C GLU A 638 30.36 14.37 11.80
N ALA A 639 30.85 15.44 11.18
CA ALA A 639 31.83 15.33 10.10
C ALA A 639 33.23 15.04 10.69
N PRO A 640 33.87 13.89 10.39
CA PRO A 640 35.24 13.66 10.83
C PRO A 640 36.19 14.61 10.10
N VAL A 641 36.99 15.36 10.86
CA VAL A 641 38.06 16.18 10.28
C VAL A 641 39.14 15.23 9.74
N GLY A 642 39.35 15.25 8.42
CA GLY A 642 40.35 14.43 7.73
C GLY A 642 41.76 15.03 7.82
N GLU A 643 42.33 15.49 6.70
CA GLU A 643 43.70 16.02 6.63
C GLU A 643 43.74 17.53 6.88
N VAL A 644 44.29 17.97 8.02
CA VAL A 644 44.53 19.40 8.31
C VAL A 644 45.82 19.88 7.62
N ARG A 645 45.68 20.65 6.53
CA ARG A 645 46.80 21.30 5.84
C ARG A 645 46.98 22.74 6.31
N ILE A 646 48.09 23.00 6.99
CA ILE A 646 48.46 24.34 7.47
C ILE A 646 49.29 25.04 6.39
N ALA A 647 48.75 26.11 5.78
CA ALA A 647 49.45 26.94 4.81
C ALA A 647 49.57 28.38 5.34
N GLY A 648 50.79 28.95 5.30
CA GLY A 648 51.00 30.37 5.60
C GLY A 648 51.20 30.76 7.07
N ALA A 649 51.42 29.82 7.99
CA ALA A 649 51.71 30.12 9.39
C ALA A 649 53.07 30.84 9.54
N LYS A 650 53.04 32.17 9.67
CA LYS A 650 54.25 33.02 9.85
C LYS A 650 54.66 33.22 11.32
N PHE A 651 53.74 33.01 12.27
CA PHE A 651 53.93 33.36 13.69
C PHE A 651 53.47 32.28 14.70
N HIS A 652 52.89 31.16 14.23
CA HIS A 652 52.45 30.06 15.09
C HIS A 652 53.06 28.73 14.58
N SER A 653 53.40 27.82 15.49
CA SER A 653 53.92 26.50 15.10
C SER A 653 52.79 25.63 14.57
N ALA A 654 53.11 24.73 13.62
CA ALA A 654 52.14 23.79 13.07
C ALA A 654 51.53 22.89 14.15
N ASP A 655 52.28 22.58 15.20
CA ASP A 655 51.81 21.75 16.32
C ASP A 655 50.81 22.49 17.21
N THR A 656 51.00 23.80 17.45
CA THR A 656 50.02 24.61 18.18
C THR A 656 48.72 24.76 17.41
N VAL A 657 48.79 24.88 16.08
CA VAL A 657 47.59 25.00 15.22
C VAL A 657 46.86 23.67 15.05
N ARG A 658 47.54 22.52 15.16
CA ARG A 658 46.88 21.19 15.15
C ARG A 658 46.30 20.77 16.50
N ALA A 659 46.76 21.38 17.59
CA ALA A 659 46.30 21.07 18.95
C ALA A 659 45.07 21.91 19.37
N GLN A 660 44.73 22.93 18.58
CA GLN A 660 43.46 23.68 18.64
C GLN A 660 42.47 23.03 17.68
#